data_AF-A0A6B1DL31-F1
#
_entry.id   AF-A0A6B1DL31-F1
#
_cell.length_a   1.000
_cell.length_b   1.000
_cell.length_c   1.000
_cell.angle_alpha   90.00
_cell.angle_beta   90.00
_cell.angle_gamma   90.00
#
_symmetry.space_group_name_H-M   'P 1'
#
loop_
_entity.id
_entity.type
_entity.pdbx_description
1 polymer ?
#
loop_
_entity_poly.entity_id
_entity_poly.type
_entity_poly.pdbx_seq_one_letter_code
_entity_poly.pdbx_strand_id
1 'polypeptide(L)'
;MRRDTSQLRQNDTFTAFFDTFYDRRNGFNFYTNPLGARADQQFTNEGNPNADWNPVWDVRTGRFDGGWTVEMEIPFKTLRYRSEPPHIWGIQLRRAIRRKNEWVYLTRLPISAGGGSGSAGIFRVSAAGTLVGLEPPPASRNIEVKPYAIGGVTTDLTASPSIVDERSGDAGIDIKYGITQNLTADFTLNTDFAQVEVDERQVNLTRFPLFFPEKREFFLEGRGIFGFARGGVTGRFGGPGGGPTGGVFGDVNVPQLFYSRKIGLERGRVVPIVGGARVTGKVGQFDVGALNIHTGDETVSSSDPTNFTVVRLRRDLLRRSSVGAMFTNRSVSRVAPGSSQAYGIDGTFAFFENVSLITYIAQTRLPSPEYRGKDMSYQGKFEYAADRYGFQVDHLVVEDNFLPEVGFLRRDNFRRTFSAARFSPRPRSIESVRQFSLEGSIDYIVTADENLLETRQGIVAFQTEFESSDRLTFTGTDNYEVLVRPFTPPGSDFSIPIGGYGFTDGEVSYSIGQQRRINGTLAARYGEYFGGDLTSVEFRQGRIAVLPQMSIEPTISFNWIDTPYGAFQTNLAVTRVNYAFNPRMFFSGLLQYNSASNSFGSNLRLRWEYSPGSELFVVYTDDRDVTGGLRPDRGWDLRNRGFVVKFNRLFRF
;
A
#
# COMPACT_ATOMS: atom_id res chain seq x y z
N MET A 1 -19.32 9.35 -5.84
CA MET A 1 -19.46 10.62 -5.10
C MET A 1 -18.50 10.72 -3.90
N ARG A 2 -17.97 9.61 -3.36
CA ARG A 2 -17.10 9.59 -2.16
C ARG A 2 -15.68 10.15 -2.40
N ARG A 3 -15.10 10.79 -1.37
CA ARG A 3 -13.69 11.18 -1.26
C ARG A 3 -12.75 9.98 -1.03
N ASP A 4 -11.55 9.99 -1.63
CA ASP A 4 -10.47 9.01 -1.42
C ASP A 4 -10.91 7.56 -1.59
N THR A 5 -11.39 7.26 -2.80
CA THR A 5 -11.88 5.94 -3.18
C THR A 5 -11.26 5.53 -4.51
N SER A 6 -10.66 4.34 -4.58
CA SER A 6 -9.99 3.84 -5.79
C SER A 6 -10.95 3.76 -6.99
N GLN A 7 -12.22 3.53 -6.72
CA GLN A 7 -13.37 3.47 -7.64
C GLN A 7 -13.62 4.80 -8.34
N LEU A 8 -13.15 5.93 -7.78
CA LEU A 8 -13.21 7.23 -8.46
C LEU A 8 -12.48 7.13 -9.81
N ARG A 9 -11.39 6.37 -9.86
CA ARG A 9 -10.60 6.15 -11.07
C ARG A 9 -11.37 5.35 -12.11
N GLN A 10 -12.38 4.56 -11.76
CA GLN A 10 -13.18 3.80 -12.74
C GLN A 10 -14.22 4.66 -13.49
N ASN A 11 -14.32 5.95 -13.18
CA ASN A 11 -15.21 6.89 -13.85
C ASN A 11 -14.43 7.88 -14.71
N ASP A 12 -15.13 8.70 -15.50
CA ASP A 12 -14.51 9.87 -16.12
C ASP A 12 -13.91 10.75 -15.02
N THR A 13 -12.65 11.18 -15.20
CA THR A 13 -11.97 12.02 -14.21
C THR A 13 -11.24 13.18 -14.88
N PHE A 14 -11.12 14.27 -14.13
CA PHE A 14 -10.18 15.35 -14.42
C PHE A 14 -9.16 15.42 -13.30
N THR A 15 -7.91 15.68 -13.67
CA THR A 15 -6.76 15.66 -12.78
C THR A 15 -5.87 16.87 -13.02
N ALA A 16 -5.52 17.58 -11.95
CA ALA A 16 -4.52 18.64 -11.93
C ALA A 16 -3.33 18.19 -11.06
N PHE A 17 -2.14 18.24 -11.64
CA PHE A 17 -0.89 17.90 -10.98
C PHE A 17 0.03 19.12 -10.92
N PHE A 18 0.65 19.35 -9.76
CA PHE A 18 1.57 20.45 -9.50
C PHE A 18 2.90 19.97 -8.91
N ASP A 19 4.00 20.27 -9.57
CA ASP A 19 5.37 20.20 -9.01
C ASP A 19 5.73 21.60 -8.50
N THR A 20 5.49 21.84 -7.22
CA THR A 20 5.60 23.15 -6.58
C THR A 20 7.04 23.57 -6.23
N PHE A 21 7.99 22.65 -6.39
CA PHE A 21 9.42 22.89 -6.20
C PHE A 21 10.18 23.01 -7.51
N TYR A 22 9.54 22.64 -8.63
CA TYR A 22 10.12 22.54 -9.96
C TYR A 22 11.36 21.63 -10.00
N ASP A 23 11.36 20.60 -9.16
CA ASP A 23 12.43 19.61 -9.09
C ASP A 23 12.27 18.48 -10.11
N ARG A 24 11.17 18.49 -10.87
CA ARG A 24 10.83 17.54 -11.93
C ARG A 24 10.67 16.10 -11.42
N ARG A 25 10.36 15.91 -10.13
CA ARG A 25 10.33 14.60 -9.47
C ARG A 25 9.17 14.43 -8.51
N ASN A 26 8.89 15.47 -7.72
CA ASN A 26 7.92 15.45 -6.65
C ASN A 26 6.72 16.32 -7.03
N GLY A 27 5.58 16.11 -6.37
CA GLY A 27 4.43 16.98 -6.59
C GLY A 27 3.16 16.50 -5.92
N PHE A 28 2.08 17.21 -6.23
CA PHE A 28 0.76 17.00 -5.66
C PHE A 28 -0.25 16.80 -6.78
N ASN A 29 -1.15 15.86 -6.58
CA ASN A 29 -2.16 15.49 -7.55
C ASN A 29 -3.54 15.68 -6.93
N PHE A 30 -4.41 16.40 -7.61
CA PHE A 30 -5.81 16.62 -7.23
C PHE A 30 -6.69 16.15 -8.37
N TYR A 31 -7.67 15.30 -8.09
CA TYR A 31 -8.55 14.81 -9.14
C TYR A 31 -9.98 14.62 -8.67
N THR A 32 -10.91 14.82 -9.61
CA THR A 32 -12.34 14.77 -9.37
C THR A 32 -13.06 14.08 -10.52
N ASN A 33 -14.36 13.86 -10.37
CA ASN A 33 -15.24 13.34 -11.40
C ASN A 33 -16.52 14.20 -11.51
N PRO A 34 -17.38 13.97 -12.52
CA PRO A 34 -18.60 14.77 -12.72
C PRO A 34 -19.67 14.61 -11.61
N LEU A 35 -19.41 13.83 -10.55
CA LEU A 35 -20.29 13.68 -9.38
C LEU A 35 -19.75 14.47 -8.17
N GLY A 36 -18.71 15.29 -8.34
CA GLY A 36 -18.04 16.00 -7.25
C GLY A 36 -17.25 15.09 -6.30
N ALA A 37 -17.01 13.82 -6.67
CA ALA A 37 -16.11 12.97 -5.91
C ALA A 37 -14.70 13.53 -6.02
N ARG A 38 -13.90 13.49 -4.95
CA ARG A 38 -12.58 14.13 -4.92
C ARG A 38 -11.52 13.19 -4.36
N ALA A 39 -10.29 13.31 -4.81
CA ALA A 39 -9.17 12.57 -4.25
C ALA A 39 -7.86 13.33 -4.49
N ASP A 40 -6.91 13.09 -3.62
CA ASP A 40 -5.63 13.78 -3.57
C ASP A 40 -4.51 12.77 -3.30
N GLN A 41 -3.31 13.09 -3.77
CA GLN A 41 -2.13 12.26 -3.54
C GLN A 41 -0.86 13.12 -3.58
N GLN A 42 0.07 12.83 -2.67
CA GLN A 42 1.44 13.36 -2.75
C GLN A 42 2.31 12.38 -3.54
N PHE A 43 3.22 12.88 -4.37
CA PHE A 43 4.13 12.07 -5.17
C PHE A 43 5.58 12.35 -4.80
N THR A 44 6.36 11.28 -4.70
CA THR A 44 7.81 11.39 -4.65
C THR A 44 8.48 10.57 -5.75
N ASN A 45 9.58 11.11 -6.29
CA ASN A 45 10.49 10.44 -7.22
C ASN A 45 9.81 9.72 -8.41
N GLU A 46 8.83 10.37 -9.05
CA GLU A 46 8.15 9.89 -10.26
C GLU A 46 7.57 8.46 -10.23
N GLY A 47 7.14 7.98 -9.06
CA GLY A 47 6.57 6.63 -8.99
C GLY A 47 6.07 6.17 -7.63
N ASN A 48 6.12 7.02 -6.61
CA ASN A 48 5.70 6.68 -5.25
C ASN A 48 4.49 7.54 -4.80
N PRO A 49 3.26 7.24 -5.28
CA PRO A 49 2.05 7.90 -4.79
C PRO A 49 1.80 7.59 -3.31
N ASN A 50 1.65 8.64 -2.53
CA ASN A 50 1.03 8.61 -1.22
C ASN A 50 -0.44 9.04 -1.35
N ALA A 51 -1.34 8.05 -1.45
CA ALA A 51 -2.79 8.28 -1.51
C ALA A 51 -3.42 8.61 -0.16
N ASP A 52 -2.64 8.54 0.92
CA ASP A 52 -3.11 8.82 2.27
C ASP A 52 -2.78 10.26 2.71
N TRP A 53 -2.09 11.05 1.87
CA TRP A 53 -1.92 12.48 2.07
C TRP A 53 -3.26 13.18 1.81
N ASN A 54 -3.85 13.76 2.87
CA ASN A 54 -5.24 14.22 2.89
C ASN A 54 -5.32 15.75 3.14
N PRO A 55 -4.99 16.60 2.14
CA PRO A 55 -5.02 18.06 2.23
C PRO A 55 -6.43 18.67 2.40
N VAL A 56 -6.47 19.95 2.79
CA VAL A 56 -7.70 20.77 2.72
C VAL A 56 -7.81 21.45 1.36
N TRP A 57 -8.83 21.12 0.59
CA TRP A 57 -9.20 21.76 -0.68
C TRP A 57 -10.70 21.56 -0.96
N ASP A 58 -11.28 22.29 -1.92
CA ASP A 58 -12.67 22.11 -2.33
C ASP A 58 -12.82 21.98 -3.85
N VAL A 59 -13.94 21.38 -4.27
CA VAL A 59 -14.24 21.18 -5.69
C VAL A 59 -15.74 21.28 -5.96
N ARG A 60 -16.09 21.96 -7.04
CA ARG A 60 -17.46 22.02 -7.56
C ARG A 60 -17.47 21.53 -9.00
N THR A 61 -18.52 20.78 -9.35
CA THR A 61 -18.69 20.26 -10.70
C THR A 61 -20.12 20.50 -11.19
N GLY A 62 -20.27 20.96 -12.42
CA GLY A 62 -21.55 21.15 -13.08
C GLY A 62 -21.66 20.23 -14.29
N ARG A 63 -22.86 19.71 -14.58
CA ARG A 63 -23.15 18.96 -15.81
C ARG A 63 -24.11 19.78 -16.67
N PHE A 64 -23.91 19.73 -17.98
CA PHE A 64 -24.74 20.39 -18.98
C PHE A 64 -24.72 19.56 -20.28
N ASP A 65 -25.56 19.87 -21.26
CA ASP A 65 -25.75 19.03 -22.45
C ASP A 65 -24.44 18.77 -23.24
N GLY A 66 -23.49 19.72 -23.19
CA GLY A 66 -22.18 19.60 -23.83
C GLY A 66 -21.10 18.89 -23.01
N GLY A 67 -21.37 18.52 -21.75
CA GLY A 67 -20.41 17.82 -20.89
C GLY A 67 -20.46 18.21 -19.41
N TRP A 68 -19.30 18.46 -18.83
CA TRP A 68 -19.19 18.86 -17.43
C TRP A 68 -18.04 19.84 -17.21
N THR A 69 -18.20 20.74 -16.26
CA THR A 69 -17.19 21.68 -15.81
C THR A 69 -16.71 21.31 -14.41
N VAL A 70 -15.50 21.76 -14.08
CA VAL A 70 -14.89 21.60 -12.76
C VAL A 70 -14.25 22.92 -12.34
N GLU A 71 -14.44 23.28 -11.09
CA GLU A 71 -13.75 24.36 -10.40
C GLU A 71 -13.09 23.78 -9.14
N MET A 72 -11.77 23.96 -9.02
CA MET A 72 -10.97 23.46 -7.90
C MET A 72 -10.40 24.64 -7.10
N GLU A 73 -10.67 24.66 -5.80
CA GLU A 73 -10.09 25.62 -4.87
C GLU A 73 -8.99 24.93 -4.04
N ILE A 74 -7.73 25.24 -4.33
CA ILE A 74 -6.56 24.67 -3.64
C ILE A 74 -5.83 25.81 -2.91
N PRO A 75 -5.99 25.93 -1.59
CA PRO A 75 -5.33 26.98 -0.81
C PRO A 75 -3.80 26.85 -0.82
N PHE A 76 -3.05 27.95 -0.96
CA PHE A 76 -1.58 27.91 -0.85
C PHE A 76 -1.08 27.34 0.48
N LYS A 77 -1.80 27.59 1.59
CA LYS A 77 -1.48 27.00 2.91
C LYS A 77 -1.50 25.46 2.92
N THR A 78 -2.16 24.84 1.95
CA THR A 78 -2.25 23.38 1.80
C THR A 78 -1.04 22.79 1.08
N LEU A 79 -0.35 23.60 0.26
CA LEU A 79 0.79 23.17 -0.54
C LEU A 79 2.10 23.60 0.11
N ARG A 80 3.10 22.73 0.03
CA ARG A 80 4.49 23.12 0.29
C ARG A 80 5.08 23.61 -1.04
N TYR A 81 5.74 24.77 -1.07
CA TYR A 81 6.23 25.37 -2.31
C TYR A 81 7.45 26.24 -2.06
N ARG A 82 8.27 26.42 -3.11
CA ARG A 82 9.48 27.25 -3.03
C ARG A 82 9.14 28.71 -2.66
N SER A 83 9.67 29.18 -1.53
CA SER A 83 9.47 30.55 -1.03
C SER A 83 10.11 31.65 -1.87
N GLU A 84 11.17 31.35 -2.61
CA GLU A 84 11.96 32.36 -3.34
C GLU A 84 11.51 32.50 -4.80
N PRO A 85 11.39 33.73 -5.33
CA PRO A 85 11.21 33.98 -6.76
C PRO A 85 12.39 33.45 -7.60
N PRO A 86 12.16 33.12 -8.89
CA PRO A 86 10.86 33.08 -9.56
C PRO A 86 10.02 31.86 -9.10
N HIS A 87 8.71 32.08 -8.88
CA HIS A 87 7.77 31.01 -8.57
C HIS A 87 7.39 30.26 -9.84
N ILE A 88 8.21 29.27 -10.18
CA ILE A 88 8.00 28.37 -11.32
C ILE A 88 7.55 27.03 -10.78
N TRP A 89 6.45 26.50 -11.27
CA TRP A 89 5.96 25.16 -10.94
C TRP A 89 5.92 24.27 -12.19
N GLY A 90 5.94 22.96 -12.01
CA GLY A 90 5.52 22.03 -13.06
C GLY A 90 4.00 21.87 -13.03
N ILE A 91 3.36 21.78 -14.20
CA ILE A 91 1.92 21.54 -14.32
C ILE A 91 1.63 20.39 -15.30
N GLN A 92 0.74 19.49 -14.91
CA GLN A 92 0.19 18.49 -15.82
C GLN A 92 -1.30 18.37 -15.58
N LEU A 93 -2.08 18.36 -16.66
CA LEU A 93 -3.51 18.11 -16.61
C LEU A 93 -3.78 16.77 -17.27
N ARG A 94 -4.73 16.01 -16.73
CA ARG A 94 -5.18 14.76 -17.35
C ARG A 94 -6.69 14.64 -17.32
N ARG A 95 -7.26 14.23 -18.45
CA ARG A 95 -8.63 13.74 -18.54
C ARG A 95 -8.62 12.24 -18.78
N ALA A 96 -9.30 11.48 -17.94
CA ALA A 96 -9.62 10.08 -18.22
C ALA A 96 -11.04 10.00 -18.77
N ILE A 97 -11.19 9.44 -19.97
CA ILE A 97 -12.47 9.24 -20.65
C ILE A 97 -12.75 7.74 -20.67
N ARG A 98 -13.46 7.25 -19.67
CA ARG A 98 -13.57 5.80 -19.43
C ARG A 98 -14.36 5.08 -20.50
N ARG A 99 -15.42 5.70 -21.02
CA ARG A 99 -16.20 5.13 -22.13
C ARG A 99 -15.39 4.94 -23.42
N LYS A 100 -14.26 5.62 -23.58
CA LYS A 100 -13.35 5.50 -24.73
C LYS A 100 -12.06 4.75 -24.41
N ASN A 101 -11.87 4.36 -23.14
CA ASN A 101 -10.59 3.84 -22.65
C ASN A 101 -9.39 4.73 -23.03
N GLU A 102 -9.55 6.05 -22.85
CA GLU A 102 -8.64 7.08 -23.34
C GLU A 102 -8.15 7.98 -22.18
N TRP A 103 -6.86 8.31 -22.21
CA TRP A 103 -6.23 9.28 -21.31
C TRP A 103 -5.60 10.38 -22.14
N VAL A 104 -6.00 11.62 -21.85
CA VAL A 104 -5.51 12.81 -22.52
C VAL A 104 -4.70 13.62 -21.52
N TYR A 105 -3.55 14.12 -21.96
CA TYR A 105 -2.59 14.87 -21.14
C TYR A 105 -2.36 16.26 -21.72
N LEU A 106 -2.00 17.23 -20.87
CA LEU A 106 -1.60 18.58 -21.30
C LEU A 106 -0.34 18.54 -22.15
N THR A 107 0.65 17.74 -21.75
CA THR A 107 1.89 17.56 -22.51
C THR A 107 1.96 16.18 -23.15
N ARG A 108 2.78 16.06 -24.21
CA ARG A 108 3.04 14.78 -24.86
C ARG A 108 3.89 13.89 -23.95
N LEU A 109 3.42 12.66 -23.72
CA LEU A 109 4.12 11.66 -22.95
C LEU A 109 4.58 10.51 -23.86
N PRO A 110 5.77 9.91 -23.62
CA PRO A 110 6.13 8.69 -24.28
C PRO A 110 5.18 7.57 -23.83
N ILE A 111 4.84 6.66 -24.73
CA ILE A 111 3.89 5.59 -24.43
C ILE A 111 4.39 4.69 -23.27
N SER A 112 5.71 4.55 -23.12
CA SER A 112 6.35 3.87 -21.98
C SER A 112 5.90 4.42 -20.62
N ALA A 113 5.69 5.74 -20.50
CA ALA A 113 5.24 6.40 -19.28
C ALA A 113 3.76 6.15 -18.95
N GLY A 114 2.94 5.71 -19.91
CA GLY A 114 1.54 5.37 -19.67
C GLY A 114 1.34 4.14 -18.76
N GLY A 115 2.39 3.32 -18.56
CA GLY A 115 2.25 2.00 -17.94
C GLY A 115 1.42 1.03 -18.79
N GLY A 116 1.15 -0.17 -18.28
CA GLY A 116 0.36 -1.18 -18.98
C GLY A 116 -1.08 -0.75 -19.31
N SER A 117 -1.66 0.18 -18.56
CA SER A 117 -3.04 0.65 -18.72
C SER A 117 -3.18 2.10 -19.20
N GLY A 118 -2.09 2.77 -19.62
CA GLY A 118 -2.11 4.18 -20.05
C GLY A 118 -2.27 5.22 -18.94
N SER A 119 -2.79 4.85 -17.76
CA SER A 119 -3.15 5.78 -16.68
C SER A 119 -1.98 6.39 -15.91
N ALA A 120 -0.79 5.77 -15.94
CA ALA A 120 0.37 6.13 -15.12
C ALA A 120 1.11 7.38 -15.64
N GLY A 121 0.80 7.86 -16.85
CA GLY A 121 1.50 8.98 -17.47
C GLY A 121 1.48 10.27 -16.64
N ILE A 122 0.47 10.46 -15.78
CA ILE A 122 0.37 11.64 -14.89
C ILE A 122 1.50 11.70 -13.87
N PHE A 123 2.15 10.56 -13.59
CA PHE A 123 3.26 10.44 -12.64
C PHE A 123 4.61 10.81 -13.26
N ARG A 124 4.64 11.12 -14.57
CA ARG A 124 5.85 11.51 -15.28
C ARG A 124 6.13 13.01 -15.13
N VAL A 125 6.51 13.40 -13.91
CA VAL A 125 6.71 14.80 -13.51
C VAL A 125 7.75 15.52 -14.36
N SER A 126 8.81 14.82 -14.79
CA SER A 126 9.84 15.32 -15.70
C SER A 126 9.33 15.78 -17.06
N ALA A 127 8.14 15.30 -17.47
CA ALA A 127 7.49 15.70 -18.71
C ALA A 127 6.35 16.73 -18.51
N ALA A 128 6.13 17.21 -17.27
CA ALA A 128 5.12 18.24 -17.00
C ALA A 128 5.42 19.55 -17.75
N GLY A 129 4.39 20.34 -18.04
CA GLY A 129 4.54 21.70 -18.54
C GLY A 129 5.16 22.63 -17.48
N THR A 130 5.58 23.81 -17.90
CA THR A 130 6.12 24.84 -16.99
C THR A 130 5.04 25.89 -16.73
N LEU A 131 4.65 26.04 -15.46
CA LEU A 131 3.73 27.07 -14.99
C LEU A 131 4.55 28.25 -14.45
N VAL A 132 4.32 29.43 -15.03
CA VAL A 132 4.99 30.70 -14.70
C VAL A 132 3.95 31.77 -14.38
N GLY A 133 4.38 32.91 -13.85
CA GLY A 133 3.49 34.01 -13.50
C GLY A 133 2.65 33.74 -12.25
N LEU A 134 3.15 32.91 -11.34
CA LEU A 134 2.51 32.66 -10.05
C LEU A 134 2.85 33.77 -9.06
N GLU A 135 1.83 34.29 -8.41
CA GLU A 135 1.91 35.28 -7.34
C GLU A 135 1.39 34.66 -6.04
N PRO A 136 2.17 33.78 -5.36
CA PRO A 136 1.75 33.22 -4.10
C PRO A 136 1.66 34.31 -3.03
N PRO A 137 0.77 34.14 -2.03
CA PRO A 137 0.72 35.07 -0.91
C PRO A 137 2.07 35.09 -0.16
N PRO A 138 2.37 36.19 0.56
CA PRO A 138 3.53 36.26 1.44
C PRO A 138 3.58 35.06 2.39
N ALA A 139 4.79 34.60 2.72
CA ALA A 139 4.97 33.45 3.60
C ALA A 139 4.28 33.67 4.95
N SER A 140 3.21 32.92 5.22
CA SER A 140 2.57 32.86 6.54
C SER A 140 3.07 31.66 7.34
N ARG A 141 3.10 31.79 8.67
CA ARG A 141 3.27 30.64 9.56
C ARG A 141 2.02 29.78 9.45
N ASN A 142 2.14 28.58 8.90
CA ASN A 142 1.04 27.63 8.80
C ASN A 142 1.06 26.76 10.06
N ILE A 143 0.14 27.05 10.98
CA ILE A 143 -0.06 26.26 12.20
C ILE A 143 -1.41 25.56 12.08
N GLU A 144 -1.40 24.24 12.21
CA GLU A 144 -2.61 23.44 12.25
C GLU A 144 -2.65 22.68 13.57
N VAL A 145 -3.81 22.72 14.24
CA VAL A 145 -4.01 22.05 15.52
C VAL A 145 -5.25 21.18 15.40
N LYS A 146 -5.11 19.89 15.72
CA LYS A 146 -6.16 18.88 15.54
C LYS A 146 -6.32 18.07 16.84
N PRO A 147 -7.06 18.59 17.83
CA PRO A 147 -7.50 17.76 18.94
C PRO A 147 -8.49 16.70 18.46
N TYR A 148 -8.46 15.55 19.13
CA TYR A 148 -9.43 14.50 18.94
C TYR A 148 -9.81 13.85 20.27
N ALA A 149 -10.99 13.25 20.30
CA ALA A 149 -11.44 12.39 21.37
C ALA A 149 -12.07 11.14 20.75
N ILE A 150 -11.89 10.02 21.43
CA ILE A 150 -12.45 8.72 21.05
C ILE A 150 -13.08 8.07 22.28
N GLY A 151 -14.21 7.41 22.07
CA GLY A 151 -14.86 6.61 23.09
C GLY A 151 -15.38 5.33 22.46
N GLY A 152 -15.38 4.25 23.21
CA GLY A 152 -15.87 2.98 22.71
C GLY A 152 -16.25 2.00 23.80
N VAL A 153 -16.90 0.92 23.35
CA VAL A 153 -17.25 -0.24 24.15
C VAL A 153 -16.79 -1.48 23.39
N THR A 154 -16.02 -2.33 24.04
CA THR A 154 -15.47 -3.55 23.46
C THR A 154 -15.85 -4.76 24.30
N THR A 155 -16.23 -5.83 23.62
CA THR A 155 -16.41 -7.16 24.17
C THR A 155 -15.51 -8.10 23.39
N ASP A 156 -14.62 -8.81 24.06
CA ASP A 156 -13.74 -9.82 23.48
C ASP A 156 -13.82 -11.07 24.36
N LEU A 157 -14.60 -12.06 23.90
CA LEU A 157 -14.78 -13.33 24.60
C LEU A 157 -13.64 -14.31 24.31
N THR A 158 -12.73 -13.98 23.38
CA THR A 158 -11.53 -14.76 23.06
C THR A 158 -10.31 -14.35 23.87
N ALA A 159 -10.35 -13.16 24.49
CA ALA A 159 -9.33 -12.69 25.41
C ALA A 159 -9.27 -13.56 26.69
N SER A 160 -8.10 -13.63 27.31
CA SER A 160 -7.88 -14.30 28.59
C SER A 160 -7.26 -13.31 29.59
N PRO A 161 -8.02 -12.82 30.59
CA PRO A 161 -9.45 -13.07 30.84
C PRO A 161 -10.37 -12.45 29.78
N SER A 162 -11.61 -12.96 29.67
CA SER A 162 -12.61 -12.42 28.73
C SER A 162 -12.98 -10.99 29.08
N ILE A 163 -13.11 -10.14 28.07
CA ILE A 163 -13.47 -8.72 28.19
C ILE A 163 -14.94 -8.58 27.83
N VAL A 164 -15.75 -7.96 28.69
CA VAL A 164 -17.19 -7.76 28.45
C VAL A 164 -17.56 -6.32 28.70
N ASP A 165 -18.12 -5.67 27.67
CA ASP A 165 -18.61 -4.29 27.67
C ASP A 165 -17.62 -3.29 28.30
N GLU A 166 -16.33 -3.50 28.05
CA GLU A 166 -15.26 -2.65 28.55
C GLU A 166 -15.35 -1.30 27.86
N ARG A 167 -15.51 -0.25 28.67
CA ARG A 167 -15.58 1.12 28.18
C ARG A 167 -14.17 1.67 28.08
N SER A 168 -13.85 2.23 26.93
CA SER A 168 -12.61 2.95 26.69
C SER A 168 -12.91 4.39 26.30
N GLY A 169 -12.00 5.29 26.69
CA GLY A 169 -12.06 6.69 26.35
C GLY A 169 -10.65 7.22 26.26
N ASP A 170 -10.36 7.93 25.19
CA ASP A 170 -9.04 8.50 24.98
C ASP A 170 -9.11 9.86 24.26
N ALA A 171 -8.08 10.67 24.43
CA ALA A 171 -7.98 11.97 23.79
C ALA A 171 -6.52 12.32 23.48
N GLY A 172 -6.32 13.00 22.36
CA GLY A 172 -5.00 13.41 21.93
C GLY A 172 -5.04 14.66 21.08
N ILE A 173 -3.86 15.12 20.70
CA ILE A 173 -3.69 16.35 19.92
C ILE A 173 -2.54 16.19 18.95
N ASP A 174 -2.81 16.51 17.69
CA ASP A 174 -1.79 16.64 16.66
C ASP A 174 -1.59 18.12 16.33
N ILE A 175 -0.33 18.55 16.22
CA ILE A 175 0.06 19.91 15.88
C ILE A 175 1.00 19.85 14.68
N LYS A 176 0.70 20.65 13.66
CA LYS A 176 1.58 20.87 12.53
C LYS A 176 2.06 22.32 12.53
N TYR A 177 3.36 22.49 12.35
CA TYR A 177 4.04 23.77 12.32
C TYR A 177 4.94 23.87 11.08
N GLY A 178 4.59 24.75 10.14
CA GLY A 178 5.44 25.08 9.01
C GLY A 178 6.63 25.93 9.46
N ILE A 179 7.81 25.30 9.65
CA ILE A 179 9.06 25.99 9.97
C ILE A 179 9.43 26.94 8.82
N THR A 180 9.34 26.45 7.59
CA THR A 180 9.44 27.21 6.34
C THR A 180 8.38 26.69 5.36
N GLN A 181 8.20 27.32 4.19
CA GLN A 181 7.29 26.79 3.16
C GLN A 181 7.72 25.40 2.63
N ASN A 182 8.96 25.01 2.91
CA ASN A 182 9.57 23.77 2.45
C ASN A 182 9.78 22.74 3.57
N LEU A 183 9.67 23.14 4.85
CA LEU A 183 10.01 22.32 6.01
C LEU A 183 8.92 22.40 7.09
N THR A 184 8.42 21.24 7.51
CA THR A 184 7.30 21.12 8.45
C THR A 184 7.70 20.28 9.65
N ALA A 185 7.31 20.72 10.84
CA ALA A 185 7.34 19.93 12.06
C ALA A 185 5.93 19.46 12.41
N ASP A 186 5.77 18.17 12.67
CA ASP A 186 4.56 17.56 13.19
C ASP A 186 4.83 17.06 14.61
N PHE A 187 3.89 17.29 15.51
CA PHE A 187 3.92 16.84 16.89
C PHE A 187 2.64 16.08 17.17
N THR A 188 2.72 14.98 17.91
CA THR A 188 1.58 14.21 18.38
C THR A 188 1.73 13.98 19.87
N LEU A 189 0.64 14.13 20.60
CA LEU A 189 0.53 13.74 22.00
C LEU A 189 -0.63 12.77 22.10
N ASN A 190 -0.34 11.61 22.68
CA ASN A 190 -1.24 10.48 22.78
C ASN A 190 -1.85 10.13 21.41
N THR A 191 -1.05 9.50 20.54
CA THR A 191 -1.47 9.29 19.14
C THR A 191 -2.54 8.20 19.05
N ASP A 192 -3.51 8.38 18.17
CA ASP A 192 -4.61 7.42 18.04
C ASP A 192 -4.15 6.13 17.35
N PHE A 193 -4.31 4.98 18.03
CA PHE A 193 -4.14 3.65 17.44
C PHE A 193 -5.41 3.08 16.82
N ALA A 194 -6.57 3.54 17.28
CA ALA A 194 -7.88 3.12 16.83
C ALA A 194 -8.23 3.83 15.51
N GLN A 195 -7.40 3.58 14.51
CA GLN A 195 -7.82 3.73 13.12
C GLN A 195 -8.80 2.60 12.82
N VAL A 196 -10.08 2.95 12.82
CA VAL A 196 -11.22 2.03 12.92
C VAL A 196 -11.49 1.19 11.66
N GLU A 197 -10.49 1.02 10.80
CA GLU A 197 -10.57 0.17 9.62
C GLU A 197 -10.02 -1.22 9.98
N VAL A 198 -10.90 -2.21 10.11
CA VAL A 198 -10.51 -3.61 10.27
C VAL A 198 -9.86 -4.07 8.97
N ASP A 199 -8.68 -4.68 9.08
CA ASP A 199 -7.99 -5.28 7.94
C ASP A 199 -8.86 -6.40 7.33
N GLU A 200 -8.97 -6.43 6.00
CA GLU A 200 -9.73 -7.47 5.30
C GLU A 200 -9.11 -8.84 5.56
N ARG A 201 -9.92 -9.84 5.94
CA ARG A 201 -9.43 -11.21 6.10
C ARG A 201 -9.01 -11.76 4.74
N GLN A 202 -7.76 -12.20 4.65
CA GLN A 202 -7.22 -12.88 3.47
C GLN A 202 -6.94 -14.34 3.81
N VAL A 203 -7.33 -15.26 2.93
CA VAL A 203 -6.91 -16.66 3.02
C VAL A 203 -5.49 -16.72 2.47
N ASN A 204 -4.53 -16.85 3.39
CA ASN A 204 -3.12 -16.95 3.03
C ASN A 204 -2.68 -18.41 3.04
N LEU A 205 -2.65 -19.04 1.86
CA LEU A 205 -2.21 -20.43 1.70
C LEU A 205 -0.68 -20.59 1.67
N THR A 206 0.06 -19.53 2.00
CA THR A 206 1.53 -19.53 2.08
C THR A 206 2.00 -19.56 3.54
N ARG A 207 3.24 -19.97 3.77
CA ARG A 207 3.83 -20.07 5.12
C ARG A 207 4.26 -18.73 5.76
N PHE A 208 4.03 -17.59 5.11
CA PHE A 208 4.59 -16.30 5.55
C PHE A 208 3.52 -15.36 6.10
N PRO A 209 3.87 -14.48 7.07
CA PRO A 209 2.95 -13.48 7.59
C PRO A 209 2.57 -12.43 6.54
N LEU A 210 1.36 -11.89 6.67
CA LEU A 210 0.84 -10.81 5.82
C LEU A 210 1.46 -9.45 6.20
N PHE A 211 1.64 -8.59 5.19
CA PHE A 211 2.08 -7.20 5.36
C PHE A 211 0.87 -6.26 5.36
N PHE A 212 0.74 -5.41 6.38
CA PHE A 212 -0.37 -4.46 6.51
C PHE A 212 0.10 -3.01 6.37
N PRO A 213 -0.54 -2.16 5.56
CA PRO A 213 -0.12 -0.77 5.41
C PRO A 213 -0.32 0.06 6.70
N GLU A 214 0.49 1.11 6.87
CA GLU A 214 0.25 2.12 7.91
C GLU A 214 -1.04 2.90 7.61
N LYS A 215 -1.77 3.28 8.67
CA LYS A 215 -3.05 4.01 8.58
C LYS A 215 -3.07 5.27 9.43
N ARG A 216 -2.23 5.38 10.46
CA ARG A 216 -2.22 6.53 11.39
C ARG A 216 -1.72 7.80 10.71
N GLU A 217 -2.53 8.85 10.72
CA GLU A 217 -2.31 10.12 10.01
C GLU A 217 -0.93 10.73 10.28
N PHE A 218 -0.46 10.70 11.54
CA PHE A 218 0.87 11.17 11.93
C PHE A 218 2.01 10.52 11.13
N PHE A 219 1.87 9.28 10.69
CA PHE A 219 2.89 8.54 9.94
C PHE A 219 2.70 8.59 8.41
N LEU A 220 1.53 9.03 7.93
CA LEU A 220 1.18 8.96 6.51
C LEU A 220 1.78 10.10 5.70
N GLU A 221 1.65 11.35 6.15
CA GLU A 221 2.18 12.50 5.41
C GLU A 221 3.71 12.46 5.36
N GLY A 222 4.33 12.75 4.22
CA GLY A 222 5.79 12.74 4.12
C GLY A 222 6.45 11.35 4.28
N ARG A 223 5.68 10.25 4.40
CA ARG A 223 6.23 8.89 4.49
C ARG A 223 7.20 8.54 3.36
N GLY A 224 6.98 9.12 2.18
CA GLY A 224 7.84 8.94 1.01
C GLY A 224 9.26 9.49 1.19
N ILE A 225 9.49 10.39 2.15
CA ILE A 225 10.83 10.87 2.51
C ILE A 225 11.59 9.76 3.23
N PHE A 226 10.95 9.07 4.17
CA PHE A 226 11.52 7.92 4.89
C PHE A 226 11.56 6.63 4.06
N GLY A 227 11.29 6.68 2.76
CA GLY A 227 11.57 5.56 1.87
C GLY A 227 13.07 5.27 1.81
N PHE A 228 13.45 4.00 1.99
CA PHE A 228 14.81 3.51 1.82
C PHE A 228 14.84 2.51 0.67
N ALA A 229 15.63 2.80 -0.37
CA ALA A 229 15.72 1.99 -1.58
C ALA A 229 14.36 1.73 -2.26
N ARG A 230 13.44 2.70 -2.19
CA ARG A 230 12.11 2.63 -2.84
C ARG A 230 11.91 3.82 -3.78
N GLY A 231 11.30 3.57 -4.93
CA GLY A 231 11.04 4.56 -5.97
C GLY A 231 11.51 4.09 -7.35
N GLY A 232 11.62 5.02 -8.31
CA GLY A 232 11.96 4.71 -9.71
C GLY A 232 10.73 4.73 -10.62
N VAL A 233 10.95 4.63 -11.94
CA VAL A 233 9.86 4.59 -12.92
C VAL A 233 8.96 3.41 -12.59
N THR A 234 7.67 3.64 -12.33
CA THR A 234 6.71 2.58 -12.04
C THR A 234 6.84 1.47 -13.08
N GLY A 235 7.22 0.28 -12.62
CA GLY A 235 7.56 -0.82 -13.51
C GLY A 235 6.35 -1.29 -14.30
N ARG A 236 6.62 -1.87 -15.48
CA ARG A 236 5.63 -2.54 -16.33
C ARG A 236 5.58 -4.05 -16.10
N PHE A 237 6.37 -4.54 -15.15
CA PHE A 237 6.36 -5.93 -14.68
C PHE A 237 5.30 -6.07 -13.59
N GLY A 238 4.27 -6.86 -13.88
CA GLY A 238 3.07 -6.95 -13.06
C GLY A 238 2.08 -7.94 -13.66
N GLY A 239 2.31 -9.22 -13.40
CA GLY A 239 1.36 -10.29 -13.74
C GLY A 239 0.06 -10.21 -12.90
N PRO A 240 -0.97 -11.02 -13.22
CA PRO A 240 -2.26 -11.01 -12.51
C PRO A 240 -2.11 -11.48 -11.05
N GLY A 241 -1.85 -10.56 -10.13
CA GLY A 241 -1.67 -10.86 -8.70
C GLY A 241 -0.32 -10.46 -8.12
N GLY A 242 0.64 -10.03 -8.95
CA GLY A 242 1.90 -9.42 -8.51
C GLY A 242 1.74 -7.90 -8.40
N GLY A 243 2.12 -7.33 -7.26
CA GLY A 243 2.24 -5.87 -7.13
C GLY A 243 3.22 -5.26 -8.16
N PRO A 244 3.22 -3.92 -8.32
CA PRO A 244 3.92 -3.20 -9.39
C PRO A 244 5.46 -3.25 -9.40
N THR A 245 6.08 -4.22 -8.71
CA THR A 245 7.54 -4.26 -8.43
C THR A 245 8.24 -5.59 -8.73
N GLY A 246 7.53 -6.57 -9.30
CA GLY A 246 8.11 -7.81 -9.85
C GLY A 246 8.13 -8.98 -8.86
N GLY A 247 7.36 -10.02 -9.18
CA GLY A 247 7.22 -11.27 -8.40
C GLY A 247 6.12 -11.22 -7.34
N VAL A 248 5.57 -12.39 -6.97
CA VAL A 248 4.52 -12.55 -5.94
C VAL A 248 4.99 -12.03 -4.56
N PHE A 249 6.30 -11.98 -4.32
CA PHE A 249 6.91 -11.60 -3.04
C PHE A 249 7.86 -10.38 -3.11
N GLY A 250 8.00 -9.74 -4.28
CA GLY A 250 9.10 -8.80 -4.57
C GLY A 250 9.28 -7.67 -3.58
N ASP A 251 8.20 -6.96 -3.21
CA ASP A 251 8.30 -5.81 -2.28
C ASP A 251 8.36 -6.19 -0.80
N VAL A 252 7.93 -7.42 -0.46
CA VAL A 252 7.78 -7.89 0.93
C VAL A 252 9.04 -8.55 1.46
N ASN A 253 9.87 -9.10 0.57
CA ASN A 253 11.16 -9.69 0.94
C ASN A 253 12.26 -8.64 1.10
N VAL A 254 12.17 -7.48 0.42
CA VAL A 254 13.13 -6.38 0.61
C VAL A 254 12.95 -5.80 2.02
N PRO A 255 13.98 -5.87 2.89
CA PRO A 255 13.91 -5.30 4.21
C PRO A 255 13.58 -3.81 4.19
N GLN A 256 12.75 -3.37 5.13
CA GLN A 256 12.53 -1.95 5.41
C GLN A 256 13.31 -1.60 6.66
N LEU A 257 14.18 -0.59 6.61
CA LEU A 257 14.86 -0.10 7.81
C LEU A 257 13.92 0.66 8.75
N PHE A 258 12.86 1.24 8.21
CA PHE A 258 11.82 1.93 8.97
C PHE A 258 10.43 1.44 8.54
N TYR A 259 9.66 0.97 9.50
CA TYR A 259 8.27 0.55 9.29
C TYR A 259 7.41 1.00 10.46
N SER A 260 6.74 2.15 10.28
CA SER A 260 6.02 2.84 11.35
C SER A 260 4.97 1.98 12.05
N ARG A 261 4.32 1.05 11.35
CA ARG A 261 3.24 0.22 11.90
C ARG A 261 3.70 -0.62 13.10
N LYS A 262 5.00 -0.95 13.20
CA LYS A 262 5.56 -1.64 14.38
C LYS A 262 5.75 -0.74 15.60
N ILE A 263 5.75 0.58 15.44
CA ILE A 263 5.88 1.52 16.55
C ILE A 263 4.55 1.54 17.31
N GLY A 264 4.61 1.20 18.60
CA GLY A 264 3.43 1.02 19.43
C GLY A 264 2.74 -0.33 19.26
N LEU A 265 3.44 -1.33 18.72
CA LEU A 265 3.01 -2.72 18.73
C LEU A 265 4.11 -3.62 19.30
N GLU A 266 3.77 -4.41 20.31
CA GLU A 266 4.66 -5.39 20.93
C GLU A 266 3.92 -6.73 21.04
N ARG A 267 4.44 -7.79 20.39
CA ARG A 267 3.81 -9.13 20.33
C ARG A 267 2.32 -9.12 19.93
N GLY A 268 1.93 -8.21 19.03
CA GLY A 268 0.56 -8.07 18.55
C GLY A 268 -0.37 -7.27 19.45
N ARG A 269 0.13 -6.75 20.59
CA ARG A 269 -0.60 -5.87 21.49
C ARG A 269 -0.24 -4.41 21.24
N VAL A 270 -1.20 -3.52 21.48
CA VAL A 270 -1.02 -2.08 21.35
C VAL A 270 -0.26 -1.56 22.57
N VAL A 271 0.84 -0.86 22.31
CA VAL A 271 1.59 -0.10 23.32
C VAL A 271 1.34 1.39 23.06
N PRO A 272 0.82 2.15 24.05
CA PRO A 272 0.50 3.57 23.85
C PRO A 272 1.72 4.38 23.38
N ILE A 273 1.49 5.28 22.42
CA ILE A 273 2.46 6.31 22.03
C ILE A 273 2.09 7.56 22.81
N VAL A 274 2.89 7.85 23.82
CA VAL A 274 2.69 9.00 24.71
C VAL A 274 2.90 10.30 23.93
N GLY A 275 3.89 10.32 23.03
CA GLY A 275 4.11 11.46 22.16
C GLY A 275 5.18 11.20 21.11
N GLY A 276 5.24 12.10 20.14
CA GLY A 276 6.23 12.04 19.08
C GLY A 276 6.37 13.36 18.36
N ALA A 277 7.55 13.54 17.77
CA ALA A 277 7.87 14.68 16.93
C ALA A 277 8.47 14.20 15.61
N ARG A 278 8.16 14.91 14.55
CA ARG A 278 8.66 14.64 13.22
C ARG A 278 8.99 15.94 12.51
N VAL A 279 10.08 15.98 11.78
CA VAL A 279 10.42 17.09 10.88
C VAL A 279 10.63 16.51 9.49
N THR A 280 9.90 17.03 8.51
CA THR A 280 10.02 16.58 7.11
C THR A 280 9.98 17.76 6.14
N GLY A 281 10.77 17.68 5.08
CA GLY A 281 10.74 18.69 4.03
C GLY A 281 12.00 18.72 3.19
N LYS A 282 12.22 19.87 2.54
CA LYS A 282 13.30 20.09 1.59
C LYS A 282 14.17 21.28 2.01
N VAL A 283 15.48 21.08 2.02
CA VAL A 283 16.50 22.10 2.29
C VAL A 283 17.49 22.10 1.12
N GLY A 284 17.34 23.07 0.21
CA GLY A 284 18.09 23.11 -1.04
C GLY A 284 17.86 21.84 -1.89
N GLN A 285 18.94 21.12 -2.21
CA GLN A 285 18.89 19.86 -2.98
C GLN A 285 18.65 18.62 -2.11
N PHE A 286 18.39 18.79 -0.81
CA PHE A 286 18.22 17.69 0.13
C PHE A 286 16.78 17.55 0.59
N ASP A 287 16.26 16.32 0.56
CA ASP A 287 15.11 15.94 1.36
C ASP A 287 15.60 15.50 2.75
N VAL A 288 14.96 16.02 3.79
CA VAL A 288 15.32 15.79 5.18
C VAL A 288 14.10 15.21 5.90
N GLY A 289 14.33 14.13 6.65
CA GLY A 289 13.36 13.51 7.55
C GLY A 289 14.00 13.21 8.89
N ALA A 290 13.39 13.67 9.98
CA ALA A 290 13.76 13.29 11.34
C ALA A 290 12.48 12.92 12.11
N LEU A 291 12.53 11.89 12.92
CA LEU A 291 11.40 11.39 13.70
C LEU A 291 11.94 10.90 15.05
N ASN A 292 11.25 11.27 16.12
CA ASN A 292 11.44 10.68 17.43
C ASN A 292 10.08 10.40 18.06
N ILE A 293 9.86 9.17 18.53
CA ILE A 293 8.59 8.74 19.15
C ILE A 293 8.88 8.02 20.44
N HIS A 294 8.11 8.38 21.47
CA HIS A 294 8.15 7.76 22.78
C HIS A 294 6.90 6.90 22.99
N THR A 295 7.11 5.60 23.25
CA THR A 295 6.06 4.69 23.70
C THR A 295 6.11 4.52 25.21
N GLY A 296 4.95 4.34 25.82
CA GLY A 296 4.81 4.01 27.23
C GLY A 296 5.16 2.54 27.52
N ASP A 297 4.84 2.13 28.72
CA ASP A 297 4.92 0.74 29.18
C ASP A 297 3.63 -0.04 28.87
N GLU A 298 3.76 -1.37 28.75
CA GLU A 298 2.61 -2.28 28.75
C GLU A 298 2.94 -3.48 29.64
N THR A 299 2.13 -3.65 30.69
CA THR A 299 2.45 -4.51 31.83
C THR A 299 2.32 -6.01 31.53
N VAL A 300 1.50 -6.40 30.55
CA VAL A 300 1.20 -7.81 30.28
C VAL A 300 2.20 -8.43 29.29
N SER A 301 2.74 -7.65 28.37
CA SER A 301 3.80 -8.00 27.43
C SER A 301 5.20 -7.66 27.96
N SER A 302 5.29 -6.97 29.10
CA SER A 302 6.53 -6.45 29.70
C SER A 302 7.27 -5.54 28.72
N SER A 303 6.54 -4.61 28.08
CA SER A 303 7.14 -3.62 27.20
C SER A 303 7.70 -2.46 28.02
N ASP A 304 9.01 -2.23 27.92
CA ASP A 304 9.64 -1.05 28.50
C ASP A 304 9.35 0.22 27.68
N PRO A 305 9.30 1.40 28.31
CA PRO A 305 9.23 2.67 27.61
C PRO A 305 10.37 2.80 26.59
N THR A 306 10.01 3.03 25.33
CA THR A 306 10.96 2.93 24.22
C THR A 306 10.92 4.19 23.36
N ASN A 307 12.12 4.70 23.03
CA ASN A 307 12.32 5.78 22.07
C ASN A 307 12.71 5.21 20.70
N PHE A 308 11.98 5.62 19.68
CA PHE A 308 12.23 5.30 18.28
C PHE A 308 12.73 6.55 17.57
N THR A 309 13.99 6.53 17.14
CA THR A 309 14.61 7.63 16.39
C THR A 309 14.83 7.20 14.95
N VAL A 310 14.46 8.04 13.99
CA VAL A 310 14.73 7.82 12.56
C VAL A 310 15.24 9.12 11.96
N VAL A 311 16.36 9.04 11.25
CA VAL A 311 16.95 10.16 10.52
C VAL A 311 17.18 9.73 9.08
N ARG A 312 16.78 10.58 8.14
CA ARG A 312 16.87 10.37 6.71
C ARG A 312 17.37 11.64 6.04
N LEU A 313 18.41 11.47 5.22
CA LEU A 313 18.91 12.53 4.35
C LEU A 313 19.04 11.98 2.94
N ARG A 314 18.37 12.61 1.97
CA ARG A 314 18.44 12.23 0.56
C ARG A 314 18.85 13.44 -0.27
N ARG A 315 19.79 13.27 -1.18
CA ARG A 315 20.24 14.30 -2.10
C ARG A 315 19.78 13.97 -3.52
N ASP A 316 19.19 14.96 -4.17
CA ASP A 316 18.90 14.88 -5.60
C ASP A 316 20.18 15.00 -6.44
N LEU A 317 20.36 14.09 -7.38
CA LEU A 317 21.44 14.05 -8.37
C LEU A 317 20.86 14.06 -9.79
N LEU A 318 21.45 14.81 -10.71
CA LEU A 318 20.99 14.90 -12.10
C LEU A 318 19.50 15.30 -12.17
N ARG A 319 18.78 14.89 -13.22
CA ARG A 319 17.36 15.24 -13.40
C ARG A 319 16.42 14.36 -12.60
N ARG A 320 16.72 13.06 -12.43
CA ARG A 320 15.78 12.05 -11.93
C ARG A 320 16.42 10.99 -11.00
N SER A 321 17.63 11.24 -10.49
CA SER A 321 18.37 10.30 -9.64
C SER A 321 18.58 10.84 -8.23
N SER A 322 18.75 9.98 -7.24
CA SER A 322 19.00 10.40 -5.86
C SER A 322 19.89 9.41 -5.14
N VAL A 323 20.67 9.91 -4.19
CA VAL A 323 21.40 9.10 -3.21
C VAL A 323 20.98 9.50 -1.81
N GLY A 324 21.04 8.59 -0.87
CA GLY A 324 20.53 8.84 0.46
C GLY A 324 21.21 8.00 1.53
N ALA A 325 21.07 8.47 2.77
CA ALA A 325 21.41 7.73 3.97
C ALA A 325 20.24 7.70 4.94
N MET A 326 20.13 6.62 5.70
CA MET A 326 19.17 6.46 6.78
C MET A 326 19.86 5.92 8.03
N PHE A 327 19.39 6.38 9.19
CA PHE A 327 19.71 5.83 10.50
C PHE A 327 18.41 5.58 11.27
N THR A 328 18.30 4.43 11.91
CA THR A 328 17.20 4.10 12.83
C THR A 328 17.76 3.61 14.15
N ASN A 329 17.13 3.99 15.26
CA ASN A 329 17.50 3.56 16.61
C ASN A 329 16.26 3.25 17.43
N ARG A 330 16.25 2.06 18.04
CA ARG A 330 15.33 1.67 19.11
C ARG A 330 16.10 1.65 20.42
N SER A 331 15.69 2.46 21.40
CA SER A 331 16.45 2.60 22.67
C SER A 331 16.49 1.33 23.52
N VAL A 332 15.46 0.48 23.42
CA VAL A 332 15.37 -0.81 24.11
C VAL A 332 15.22 -1.91 23.06
N SER A 333 16.25 -2.74 22.92
CA SER A 333 16.27 -3.87 22.00
C SER A 333 15.34 -4.99 22.46
N ARG A 334 14.77 -5.73 21.50
CA ARG A 334 13.87 -6.86 21.79
C ARG A 334 14.61 -8.15 22.09
N VAL A 335 15.85 -8.26 21.64
CA VAL A 335 16.65 -9.50 21.74
C VAL A 335 17.64 -9.48 22.90
N ALA A 336 18.10 -8.31 23.35
CA ALA A 336 19.05 -8.21 24.45
C ALA A 336 19.06 -6.80 25.09
N PRO A 337 19.51 -6.65 26.35
CA PRO A 337 19.62 -5.34 27.00
C PRO A 337 20.51 -4.37 26.22
N GLY A 338 19.98 -3.19 25.92
CA GLY A 338 20.68 -2.14 25.14
C GLY A 338 19.82 -1.61 24.01
N SER A 339 20.44 -0.95 23.02
CA SER A 339 19.74 -0.37 21.87
C SER A 339 19.94 -1.20 20.60
N SER A 340 18.96 -1.15 19.70
CA SER A 340 19.06 -1.70 18.35
C SER A 340 19.18 -0.57 17.34
N GLN A 341 20.23 -0.61 16.52
CA GLN A 341 20.53 0.42 15.53
C GLN A 341 20.60 -0.19 14.13
N ALA A 342 20.18 0.56 13.13
CA ALA A 342 20.41 0.23 11.73
C ALA A 342 20.82 1.48 10.97
N TYR A 343 21.72 1.31 10.01
CA TYR A 343 22.19 2.38 9.14
C TYR A 343 22.32 1.84 7.73
N GLY A 344 22.07 2.70 6.75
CA GLY A 344 22.17 2.30 5.35
C GLY A 344 22.32 3.46 4.40
N ILE A 345 22.84 3.16 3.22
CA ILE A 345 22.99 4.07 2.09
C ILE A 345 22.23 3.48 0.92
N ASP A 346 21.43 4.30 0.24
CA ASP A 346 20.65 3.91 -0.92
C ASP A 346 20.84 4.83 -2.12
N GLY A 347 20.62 4.28 -3.30
CA GLY A 347 20.65 4.98 -4.58
C GLY A 347 19.43 4.60 -5.41
N THR A 348 18.81 5.61 -6.04
CA THR A 348 17.80 5.42 -7.07
C THR A 348 18.21 6.23 -8.28
N PHE A 349 18.61 5.56 -9.35
CA PHE A 349 19.08 6.20 -10.57
C PHE A 349 18.08 5.96 -11.68
N ALA A 350 17.66 7.01 -12.36
CA ALA A 350 16.81 6.92 -13.54
C ALA A 350 17.54 7.55 -14.73
N PHE A 351 17.81 6.72 -15.74
CA PHE A 351 18.49 7.10 -16.97
C PHE A 351 17.51 7.05 -18.16
N PHE A 352 17.69 7.95 -19.11
CA PHE A 352 16.84 8.05 -20.30
C PHE A 352 15.34 8.09 -19.93
N GLU A 353 14.50 7.40 -20.70
CA GLU A 353 13.06 7.34 -20.44
C GLU A 353 12.63 6.13 -19.59
N ASN A 354 13.39 5.04 -19.61
CA ASN A 354 12.90 3.72 -19.24
C ASN A 354 13.95 2.84 -18.57
N VAL A 355 15.12 3.38 -18.22
CA VAL A 355 16.16 2.63 -17.49
C VAL A 355 16.19 3.14 -16.05
N SER A 356 16.14 2.23 -15.08
CA SER A 356 16.37 2.56 -13.68
C SER A 356 17.23 1.53 -12.97
N LEU A 357 18.00 2.02 -12.01
CA LEU A 357 18.80 1.21 -11.08
C LEU A 357 18.48 1.64 -9.65
N ILE A 358 18.04 0.70 -8.84
CA ILE A 358 17.87 0.88 -7.39
C ILE A 358 18.93 0.04 -6.70
N THR A 359 19.59 0.60 -5.70
CA THR A 359 20.58 -0.13 -4.93
C THR A 359 20.63 0.35 -3.50
N TYR A 360 21.03 -0.53 -2.59
CA TYR A 360 21.38 -0.13 -1.23
C TYR A 360 22.38 -1.08 -0.61
N ILE A 361 23.00 -0.60 0.47
CA ILE A 361 23.69 -1.39 1.47
C ILE A 361 23.27 -0.90 2.86
N ALA A 362 23.00 -1.82 3.77
CA ALA A 362 22.60 -1.53 5.13
C ALA A 362 23.23 -2.52 6.10
N GLN A 363 23.39 -2.10 7.35
CA GLN A 363 23.90 -2.92 8.44
C GLN A 363 23.12 -2.63 9.72
N THR A 364 22.98 -3.65 10.56
CA THR A 364 22.37 -3.54 11.89
C THR A 364 23.43 -3.71 12.97
N ARG A 365 23.25 -3.01 14.09
CA ARG A 365 24.11 -3.16 15.28
C ARG A 365 23.23 -3.40 16.48
N LEU A 366 23.41 -4.58 17.07
CA LEU A 366 22.69 -5.06 18.25
C LEU A 366 23.63 -5.16 19.45
N PRO A 367 23.09 -5.16 20.69
CA PRO A 367 23.93 -5.14 21.89
C PRO A 367 24.57 -6.50 22.19
N SER A 368 23.90 -7.60 21.83
CA SER A 368 24.41 -8.95 22.07
C SER A 368 25.53 -9.33 21.08
N PRO A 369 26.66 -9.90 21.53
CA PRO A 369 27.75 -10.36 20.67
C PRO A 369 27.36 -11.41 19.64
N GLU A 370 26.27 -12.17 19.87
CA GLU A 370 25.82 -13.24 18.97
C GLU A 370 25.37 -12.70 17.60
N TYR A 371 24.90 -11.45 17.56
CA TYR A 371 24.47 -10.76 16.33
C TYR A 371 25.60 -9.96 15.67
N ARG A 372 26.88 -10.21 16.01
CA ARG A 372 28.01 -9.51 15.39
C ARG A 372 28.49 -10.25 14.15
N GLY A 373 28.62 -9.52 13.04
CA GLY A 373 28.99 -10.09 11.74
C GLY A 373 27.82 -10.83 11.10
N LYS A 374 27.86 -10.99 9.77
CA LYS A 374 26.70 -11.42 8.99
C LYS A 374 25.46 -10.54 9.26
N ASP A 375 25.67 -9.26 9.53
CA ASP A 375 24.69 -8.28 9.99
C ASP A 375 24.37 -7.23 8.90
N MET A 376 24.61 -7.57 7.63
CA MET A 376 24.35 -6.69 6.49
C MET A 376 23.22 -7.16 5.58
N SER A 377 22.70 -6.22 4.81
CA SER A 377 21.82 -6.47 3.67
C SER A 377 22.16 -5.54 2.52
N TYR A 378 22.07 -6.02 1.30
CA TYR A 378 22.29 -5.21 0.11
C TYR A 378 21.40 -5.65 -1.05
N GLN A 379 21.10 -4.71 -1.94
CA GLN A 379 20.31 -4.95 -3.14
C GLN A 379 20.89 -4.23 -4.35
N GLY A 380 20.75 -4.87 -5.52
CA GLY A 380 20.88 -4.24 -6.82
C GLY A 380 19.71 -4.65 -7.71
N LYS A 381 18.85 -3.69 -8.07
CA LYS A 381 17.71 -3.87 -8.98
C LYS A 381 17.88 -3.01 -10.22
N PHE A 382 18.06 -3.65 -11.35
CA PHE A 382 18.07 -3.03 -12.66
C PHE A 382 16.71 -3.26 -13.35
N GLU A 383 16.19 -2.22 -14.00
CA GLU A 383 14.96 -2.30 -14.77
C GLU A 383 15.07 -1.50 -16.08
N TYR A 384 14.67 -2.15 -17.16
CA TYR A 384 14.39 -1.56 -18.46
C TYR A 384 12.88 -1.72 -18.75
N ALA A 385 12.12 -0.62 -18.66
CA ALA A 385 10.66 -0.60 -18.73
C ALA A 385 10.13 0.06 -20.01
N ALA A 386 10.64 -0.32 -21.19
CA ALA A 386 10.12 0.20 -22.46
C ALA A 386 8.72 -0.36 -22.78
N ASP A 387 8.03 0.22 -23.77
CA ASP A 387 6.69 -0.23 -24.11
C ASP A 387 6.67 -1.63 -24.71
N ARG A 388 7.49 -1.91 -25.72
CA ARG A 388 7.48 -3.20 -26.44
C ARG A 388 8.30 -4.31 -25.76
N TYR A 389 9.43 -3.95 -25.17
CA TYR A 389 10.32 -4.88 -24.49
C TYR A 389 10.54 -4.42 -23.06
N GLY A 390 10.56 -5.36 -22.13
CA GLY A 390 10.95 -5.11 -20.75
C GLY A 390 12.01 -6.10 -20.31
N PHE A 391 12.94 -5.64 -19.47
CA PHE A 391 13.84 -6.52 -18.72
C PHE A 391 13.99 -6.05 -17.26
N GLN A 392 13.99 -6.96 -16.30
CA GLN A 392 14.26 -6.66 -14.89
C GLN A 392 15.18 -7.72 -14.31
N VAL A 393 16.16 -7.29 -13.51
CA VAL A 393 16.98 -8.17 -12.67
C VAL A 393 17.06 -7.53 -11.29
N ASP A 394 16.82 -8.33 -10.26
CA ASP A 394 16.88 -7.89 -8.87
C ASP A 394 17.64 -8.93 -8.05
N HIS A 395 18.74 -8.50 -7.44
CA HIS A 395 19.55 -9.31 -6.55
C HIS A 395 19.53 -8.71 -5.16
N LEU A 396 19.10 -9.50 -4.18
CA LEU A 396 18.95 -9.09 -2.78
C LEU A 396 19.63 -10.12 -1.89
N VAL A 397 20.40 -9.64 -0.92
CA VAL A 397 20.98 -10.45 0.14
C VAL A 397 20.57 -9.89 1.50
N VAL A 398 20.15 -10.78 2.37
CA VAL A 398 19.91 -10.54 3.80
C VAL A 398 20.72 -11.58 4.55
N GLU A 399 21.73 -11.12 5.28
CA GLU A 399 22.53 -12.00 6.11
C GLU A 399 21.79 -12.38 7.40
N ASP A 400 22.24 -13.46 8.04
CA ASP A 400 21.57 -14.11 9.18
C ASP A 400 21.30 -13.19 10.38
N ASN A 401 22.26 -12.32 10.71
CA ASN A 401 22.17 -11.40 11.85
C ASN A 401 21.66 -10.01 11.48
N PHE A 402 21.18 -9.80 10.24
CA PHE A 402 20.59 -8.53 9.84
C PHE A 402 19.16 -8.38 10.42
N LEU A 403 19.02 -7.64 11.51
CA LEU A 403 17.74 -7.51 12.23
C LEU A 403 17.38 -6.03 12.53
N PRO A 404 16.68 -5.34 11.61
CA PRO A 404 16.24 -3.96 11.81
C PRO A 404 14.97 -3.90 12.67
N GLU A 405 15.11 -3.71 13.99
CA GLU A 405 13.97 -3.79 14.93
C GLU A 405 12.93 -2.68 14.80
N VAL A 406 13.32 -1.49 14.31
CA VAL A 406 12.41 -0.38 13.94
C VAL A 406 11.74 -0.64 12.58
N GLY A 407 12.34 -1.53 11.80
CA GLY A 407 12.00 -1.86 10.43
C GLY A 407 11.13 -3.10 10.29
N PHE A 408 11.01 -3.58 9.05
CA PHE A 408 10.31 -4.81 8.71
C PHE A 408 11.24 -5.76 7.96
N LEU A 409 11.29 -7.00 8.45
CA LEU A 409 12.00 -8.11 7.82
C LEU A 409 11.03 -9.29 7.76
N ARG A 410 10.83 -9.87 6.58
CA ARG A 410 9.95 -11.03 6.38
C ARG A 410 10.70 -12.35 6.54
N ARG A 411 11.94 -12.40 6.06
CA ARG A 411 12.82 -13.58 6.05
C ARG A 411 14.24 -13.11 6.38
N ASP A 412 14.94 -13.91 7.17
CA ASP A 412 16.36 -13.82 7.50
C ASP A 412 17.20 -14.82 6.66
N ASN A 413 18.52 -14.66 6.67
CA ASN A 413 19.47 -15.57 6.03
C ASN A 413 19.12 -16.02 4.60
N PHE A 414 18.92 -15.09 3.67
CA PHE A 414 18.60 -15.47 2.29
C PHE A 414 19.25 -14.59 1.22
N ARG A 415 19.46 -15.20 0.06
CA ARG A 415 19.87 -14.55 -1.19
C ARG A 415 18.80 -14.82 -2.23
N ARG A 416 18.23 -13.74 -2.77
CA ARG A 416 17.22 -13.76 -3.80
C ARG A 416 17.79 -13.23 -5.11
N THR A 417 17.54 -13.95 -6.20
CA THR A 417 17.76 -13.48 -7.56
C THR A 417 16.45 -13.59 -8.32
N PHE A 418 15.91 -12.44 -8.72
CA PHE A 418 14.73 -12.34 -9.55
C PHE A 418 15.11 -11.83 -10.93
N SER A 419 14.54 -12.42 -11.97
CA SER A 419 14.72 -11.98 -13.35
C SER A 419 13.40 -12.06 -14.09
N ALA A 420 13.09 -11.04 -14.89
CA ALA A 420 11.89 -11.02 -15.71
C ALA A 420 12.15 -10.40 -17.09
N ALA A 421 11.46 -10.92 -18.09
CA ALA A 421 11.46 -10.42 -19.45
C ALA A 421 10.03 -10.28 -19.96
N ARG A 422 9.77 -9.22 -20.73
CA ARG A 422 8.46 -8.95 -21.31
C ARG A 422 8.58 -8.60 -22.79
N PHE A 423 7.67 -9.14 -23.59
CA PHE A 423 7.43 -8.75 -24.96
C PHE A 423 5.95 -8.42 -25.14
N SER A 424 5.63 -7.17 -25.49
CA SER A 424 4.24 -6.73 -25.57
C SER A 424 3.91 -5.91 -26.81
N PRO A 425 3.74 -6.57 -27.97
CA PRO A 425 3.42 -5.89 -29.23
C PRO A 425 1.97 -5.36 -29.25
N ARG A 426 1.75 -4.31 -30.04
CA ARG A 426 0.43 -3.73 -30.33
C ARG A 426 0.09 -3.97 -31.81
N PRO A 427 -0.54 -5.11 -32.16
CA PRO A 427 -0.81 -5.44 -33.55
C PRO A 427 -1.80 -4.45 -34.15
N ARG A 428 -1.54 -3.97 -35.37
CA ARG A 428 -2.51 -3.15 -36.14
C ARG A 428 -3.43 -3.98 -37.02
N SER A 429 -3.11 -5.26 -37.22
CA SER A 429 -3.86 -6.18 -38.09
C SER A 429 -5.08 -6.80 -37.41
N ILE A 430 -5.24 -6.64 -36.10
CA ILE A 430 -6.34 -7.21 -35.31
C ILE A 430 -7.05 -6.06 -34.61
N GLU A 431 -8.16 -5.58 -35.17
CA GLU A 431 -8.85 -4.36 -34.71
C GLU A 431 -9.38 -4.47 -33.27
N SER A 432 -9.70 -5.67 -32.80
CA SER A 432 -10.20 -5.89 -31.45
C SER A 432 -9.11 -5.92 -30.37
N VAL A 433 -7.85 -6.13 -30.75
CA VAL A 433 -6.73 -6.31 -29.82
C VAL A 433 -5.90 -5.04 -29.74
N ARG A 434 -5.83 -4.49 -28.53
CA ARG A 434 -5.01 -3.31 -28.22
C ARG A 434 -3.54 -3.67 -28.03
N GLN A 435 -3.28 -4.75 -27.29
CA GLN A 435 -1.94 -5.18 -26.93
C GLN A 435 -1.91 -6.66 -26.55
N PHE A 436 -0.90 -7.38 -27.01
CA PHE A 436 -0.48 -8.64 -26.39
C PHE A 436 0.63 -8.37 -25.38
N SER A 437 0.74 -9.18 -24.34
CA SER A 437 1.86 -9.16 -23.41
C SER A 437 2.24 -10.59 -23.04
N LEU A 438 3.45 -10.99 -23.42
CA LEU A 438 4.10 -12.21 -22.94
C LEU A 438 5.14 -11.79 -21.89
N GLU A 439 5.00 -12.31 -20.67
CA GLU A 439 5.92 -12.06 -19.57
C GLU A 439 6.41 -13.40 -19.02
N GLY A 440 7.71 -13.50 -18.79
CA GLY A 440 8.33 -14.64 -18.10
C GLY A 440 9.16 -14.12 -16.94
N SER A 441 9.07 -14.76 -15.78
CA SER A 441 9.87 -14.42 -14.62
C SER A 441 10.33 -15.64 -13.85
N ILE A 442 11.47 -15.52 -13.19
CA ILE A 442 11.98 -16.50 -12.23
C ILE A 442 12.37 -15.77 -10.95
N ASP A 443 11.89 -16.28 -9.81
CA ASP A 443 12.31 -15.89 -8.46
C ASP A 443 13.04 -17.08 -7.83
N TYR A 444 14.31 -16.88 -7.47
CA TYR A 444 15.19 -17.94 -6.97
C TYR A 444 15.79 -17.52 -5.64
N ILE A 445 15.47 -18.25 -4.58
CA ILE A 445 15.83 -17.91 -3.20
C ILE A 445 16.58 -19.07 -2.56
N VAL A 446 17.81 -18.79 -2.13
CA VAL A 446 18.68 -19.72 -1.41
C VAL A 446 19.04 -19.17 -0.03
N THR A 447 19.46 -20.02 0.90
CA THR A 447 20.06 -19.57 2.16
C THR A 447 21.34 -18.77 1.88
N ALA A 448 21.58 -17.69 2.60
CA ALA A 448 22.69 -16.78 2.29
C ALA A 448 24.06 -17.38 2.64
N ASP A 449 24.11 -18.28 3.62
CA ASP A 449 25.30 -18.94 4.14
C ASP A 449 25.65 -20.26 3.43
N GLU A 450 24.66 -21.13 3.22
CA GLU A 450 24.87 -22.49 2.69
C GLU A 450 24.49 -22.63 1.20
N ASN A 451 23.83 -21.63 0.61
CA ASN A 451 23.28 -21.67 -0.75
C ASN A 451 22.29 -22.82 -0.98
N LEU A 452 21.57 -23.25 0.06
CA LEU A 452 20.52 -24.26 -0.07
C LEU A 452 19.28 -23.63 -0.69
N LEU A 453 18.72 -24.26 -1.72
CA LEU A 453 17.50 -23.79 -2.38
C LEU A 453 16.30 -23.91 -1.44
N GLU A 454 15.72 -22.77 -1.08
CA GLU A 454 14.49 -22.71 -0.27
C GLU A 454 13.25 -22.58 -1.15
N THR A 455 13.25 -21.62 -2.07
CA THR A 455 12.10 -21.29 -2.92
C THR A 455 12.57 -21.06 -4.36
N ARG A 456 11.90 -21.70 -5.33
CA ARG A 456 11.95 -21.31 -6.75
C ARG A 456 10.54 -21.10 -7.25
N GLN A 457 10.30 -20.01 -7.98
CA GLN A 457 9.05 -19.78 -8.68
C GLN A 457 9.32 -19.30 -10.10
N GLY A 458 8.95 -20.10 -11.09
CA GLY A 458 8.91 -19.70 -12.50
C GLY A 458 7.47 -19.35 -12.88
N ILE A 459 7.26 -18.19 -13.49
CA ILE A 459 5.94 -17.77 -14.01
C ILE A 459 6.08 -17.44 -15.48
N VAL A 460 5.14 -17.92 -16.29
CA VAL A 460 4.93 -17.46 -17.67
C VAL A 460 3.48 -17.01 -17.79
N ALA A 461 3.28 -15.77 -18.21
CA ALA A 461 1.96 -15.18 -18.41
C ALA A 461 1.80 -14.63 -19.82
N PHE A 462 0.68 -14.98 -20.46
CA PHE A 462 0.24 -14.40 -21.71
C PHE A 462 -1.08 -13.66 -21.51
N GLN A 463 -1.07 -12.35 -21.73
CA GLN A 463 -2.24 -11.48 -21.63
C GLN A 463 -2.60 -10.90 -22.99
N THR A 464 -3.90 -10.90 -23.30
CA THR A 464 -4.49 -10.10 -24.38
C THR A 464 -5.29 -8.96 -23.75
N GLU A 465 -4.93 -7.73 -24.08
CA GLU A 465 -5.74 -6.54 -23.81
C GLU A 465 -6.55 -6.19 -25.06
N PHE A 466 -7.87 -6.09 -24.90
CA PHE A 466 -8.79 -5.73 -25.97
C PHE A 466 -9.04 -4.22 -25.99
N GLU A 467 -9.48 -3.70 -27.13
CA GLU A 467 -9.91 -2.29 -27.24
C GLU A 467 -11.08 -1.97 -26.30
N SER A 468 -11.86 -2.98 -25.92
CA SER A 468 -12.91 -2.90 -24.89
C SER A 468 -12.38 -2.77 -23.45
N SER A 469 -11.07 -2.66 -23.23
CA SER A 469 -10.42 -2.73 -21.90
C SER A 469 -10.51 -4.08 -21.19
N ASP A 470 -11.16 -5.07 -21.81
CA ASP A 470 -11.16 -6.43 -21.29
C ASP A 470 -9.75 -7.00 -21.34
N ARG A 471 -9.44 -7.88 -20.39
CA ARG A 471 -8.16 -8.59 -20.39
C ARG A 471 -8.41 -10.08 -20.16
N LEU A 472 -7.87 -10.90 -21.06
CA LEU A 472 -7.80 -12.33 -20.90
C LEU A 472 -6.35 -12.70 -20.63
N THR A 473 -6.10 -13.41 -19.54
CA THR A 473 -4.75 -13.82 -19.16
C THR A 473 -4.69 -15.31 -18.89
N PHE A 474 -3.65 -15.93 -19.40
CA PHE A 474 -3.23 -17.30 -19.10
C PHE A 474 -1.91 -17.22 -18.34
N THR A 475 -1.83 -17.91 -17.21
CA THR A 475 -0.63 -17.95 -16.37
C THR A 475 -0.28 -19.41 -16.11
N GLY A 476 0.98 -19.79 -16.31
CA GLY A 476 1.54 -21.05 -15.82
C GLY A 476 2.61 -20.76 -14.77
N THR A 477 2.58 -21.52 -13.68
CA THR A 477 3.49 -21.35 -12.56
C THR A 477 4.15 -22.68 -12.20
N ASP A 478 5.48 -22.71 -12.20
CA ASP A 478 6.29 -23.80 -11.63
C ASP A 478 6.81 -23.34 -10.27
N ASN A 479 6.51 -24.08 -9.22
CA ASN A 479 6.91 -23.77 -7.86
C ASN A 479 7.79 -24.88 -7.29
N TYR A 480 8.73 -24.49 -6.45
CA TYR A 480 9.46 -25.37 -5.55
C TYR A 480 9.58 -24.68 -4.20
N GLU A 481 9.24 -25.39 -3.13
CA GLU A 481 9.31 -24.88 -1.76
C GLU A 481 9.86 -25.95 -0.82
N VAL A 482 10.83 -25.57 0.01
CA VAL A 482 11.32 -26.40 1.12
C VAL A 482 10.63 -25.98 2.41
N LEU A 483 9.90 -26.92 2.99
CA LEU A 483 9.32 -26.78 4.32
C LEU A 483 10.36 -27.21 5.36
N VAL A 484 10.90 -26.26 6.11
CA VAL A 484 11.83 -26.51 7.24
C VAL A 484 11.09 -26.80 8.56
N ARG A 485 9.78 -26.57 8.59
CA ARG A 485 8.86 -26.90 9.70
C ARG A 485 7.56 -27.42 9.10
N PRO A 486 6.81 -28.28 9.82
CA PRO A 486 5.51 -28.72 9.34
C PRO A 486 4.61 -27.52 9.05
N PHE A 487 3.91 -27.56 7.92
CA PHE A 487 3.00 -26.51 7.48
C PHE A 487 1.57 -26.99 7.60
N THR A 488 0.73 -26.27 8.33
CA THR A 488 -0.71 -26.54 8.45
C THR A 488 -1.44 -25.54 7.57
N PRO A 489 -1.96 -25.94 6.38
CA PRO A 489 -2.79 -25.07 5.58
C PRO A 489 -3.97 -24.48 6.38
N PRO A 490 -4.35 -23.21 6.17
CA PRO A 490 -5.52 -22.66 6.85
C PRO A 490 -6.79 -23.46 6.54
N GLY A 491 -7.46 -23.95 7.59
CA GLY A 491 -8.68 -24.74 7.46
C GLY A 491 -8.47 -26.25 7.25
N SER A 492 -7.23 -26.73 7.27
CA SER A 492 -6.94 -28.17 7.39
C SER A 492 -6.81 -28.58 8.86
N ASP A 493 -7.04 -29.85 9.13
CA ASP A 493 -6.79 -30.53 10.41
C ASP A 493 -5.49 -31.36 10.41
N PHE A 494 -4.79 -31.37 9.28
CA PHE A 494 -3.50 -32.05 9.09
C PHE A 494 -2.38 -31.06 8.78
N SER A 495 -1.14 -31.51 8.98
CA SER A 495 0.08 -30.78 8.65
C SER A 495 0.86 -31.49 7.57
N ILE A 496 1.30 -30.74 6.57
CA ILE A 496 2.25 -31.16 5.55
C ILE A 496 3.64 -31.25 6.19
N PRO A 497 4.34 -32.38 6.07
CA PRO A 497 5.62 -32.60 6.74
C PRO A 497 6.75 -31.75 6.17
N ILE A 498 7.86 -31.74 6.89
CA ILE A 498 9.13 -31.14 6.45
C ILE A 498 9.59 -31.86 5.18
N GLY A 499 9.98 -31.12 4.15
CA GLY A 499 10.39 -31.68 2.86
C GLY A 499 10.47 -30.65 1.75
N GLY A 500 11.07 -31.06 0.63
CA GLY A 500 11.07 -30.28 -0.62
C GLY A 500 9.90 -30.68 -1.50
N TYR A 501 9.12 -29.70 -1.95
CA TYR A 501 7.93 -29.91 -2.75
C TYR A 501 8.02 -29.11 -4.05
N GLY A 502 7.99 -29.80 -5.18
CA GLY A 502 7.78 -29.19 -6.50
C GLY A 502 6.31 -29.31 -6.90
N PHE A 503 5.72 -28.26 -7.46
CA PHE A 503 4.33 -28.29 -7.93
C PHE A 503 4.08 -27.25 -9.03
N THR A 504 3.31 -27.64 -10.05
CA THR A 504 2.94 -26.78 -11.18
C THR A 504 1.45 -26.50 -11.21
N ASP A 505 1.08 -25.27 -11.55
CA ASP A 505 -0.33 -24.88 -11.71
C ASP A 505 -0.54 -23.91 -12.87
N GLY A 506 -1.79 -23.89 -13.37
CA GLY A 506 -2.24 -22.96 -14.39
C GLY A 506 -3.45 -22.15 -13.93
N GLU A 507 -3.46 -20.85 -14.23
CA GLU A 507 -4.60 -19.94 -14.02
C GLU A 507 -5.07 -19.34 -15.34
N VAL A 508 -6.38 -19.33 -15.56
CA VAL A 508 -7.03 -18.52 -16.58
C VAL A 508 -7.86 -17.46 -15.90
N SER A 509 -7.67 -16.20 -16.28
CA SER A 509 -8.42 -15.07 -15.72
C SER A 509 -8.99 -14.18 -16.81
N TYR A 510 -10.22 -13.70 -16.59
CA TYR A 510 -10.89 -12.71 -17.42
C TYR A 510 -11.26 -11.49 -16.58
N SER A 511 -10.58 -10.37 -16.83
CA SER A 511 -10.88 -9.08 -16.22
C SER A 511 -11.81 -8.27 -17.12
N ILE A 512 -12.99 -7.94 -16.58
CA ILE A 512 -14.00 -7.13 -17.24
C ILE A 512 -13.56 -5.66 -17.22
N GLY A 513 -13.66 -4.97 -18.35
CA GLY A 513 -13.34 -3.55 -18.49
C GLY A 513 -14.00 -2.66 -17.44
N GLN A 514 -13.20 -1.83 -16.77
CA GLN A 514 -13.60 -1.01 -15.62
C GLN A 514 -14.65 0.06 -15.94
N GLN A 515 -14.86 0.37 -17.21
CA GLN A 515 -15.88 1.30 -17.69
C GLN A 515 -17.31 0.75 -17.57
N ARG A 516 -17.47 -0.57 -17.39
CA ARG A 516 -18.79 -1.20 -17.24
C ARG A 516 -19.32 -1.08 -15.81
N ARG A 517 -20.65 -1.06 -15.69
CA ARG A 517 -21.40 -0.98 -14.41
C ARG A 517 -21.06 -2.16 -13.48
N ILE A 518 -20.91 -3.34 -14.08
CA ILE A 518 -20.39 -4.54 -13.42
C ILE A 518 -19.00 -4.78 -13.99
N ASN A 519 -18.01 -4.82 -13.11
CA ASN A 519 -16.65 -5.18 -13.45
C ASN A 519 -16.05 -6.04 -12.34
N GLY A 520 -14.88 -6.63 -12.60
CA GLY A 520 -14.22 -7.58 -11.72
C GLY A 520 -13.37 -8.55 -12.55
N THR A 521 -12.71 -9.48 -11.87
CA THR A 521 -11.92 -10.53 -12.49
C THR A 521 -12.44 -11.88 -12.07
N LEU A 522 -12.84 -12.69 -13.04
CA LEU A 522 -13.10 -14.12 -12.85
C LEU A 522 -11.81 -14.87 -13.11
N ALA A 523 -11.41 -15.75 -12.20
CA ALA A 523 -10.22 -16.58 -12.33
C ALA A 523 -10.55 -18.03 -11.97
N ALA A 524 -9.95 -18.96 -12.71
CA ALA A 524 -9.97 -20.38 -12.42
C ALA A 524 -8.53 -20.90 -12.45
N ARG A 525 -8.13 -21.62 -11.40
CA ARG A 525 -6.80 -22.18 -11.24
C ARG A 525 -6.89 -23.67 -10.99
N TYR A 526 -6.00 -24.43 -11.62
CA TYR A 526 -5.92 -25.88 -11.48
C TYR A 526 -4.46 -26.33 -11.56
N GLY A 527 -4.09 -27.30 -10.73
CA GLY A 527 -2.77 -27.93 -10.77
C GLY A 527 -2.40 -28.57 -9.45
N GLU A 528 -1.11 -28.69 -9.22
CA GLU A 528 -0.54 -29.38 -8.05
C GLU A 528 -0.41 -28.43 -6.84
N TYR A 529 -0.45 -29.00 -5.64
CA TYR A 529 -0.26 -28.30 -4.37
C TYR A 529 0.35 -29.22 -3.31
N PHE A 530 1.63 -29.00 -2.96
CA PHE A 530 2.35 -29.76 -1.92
C PHE A 530 2.18 -31.30 -2.01
N GLY A 531 2.34 -31.85 -3.21
CA GLY A 531 2.22 -33.29 -3.48
C GLY A 531 0.78 -33.80 -3.72
N GLY A 532 -0.20 -32.91 -3.72
CA GLY A 532 -1.59 -33.16 -4.12
C GLY A 532 -2.06 -32.22 -5.22
N ASP A 533 -3.37 -32.00 -5.29
CA ASP A 533 -4.05 -31.18 -6.29
C ASP A 533 -4.81 -30.00 -5.65
N LEU A 534 -4.86 -28.89 -6.38
CA LEU A 534 -5.61 -27.68 -6.07
C LEU A 534 -6.52 -27.32 -7.24
N THR A 535 -7.79 -27.12 -6.95
CA THR A 535 -8.73 -26.42 -7.84
C THR A 535 -9.25 -25.18 -7.14
N SER A 536 -9.19 -24.04 -7.80
CA SER A 536 -9.69 -22.78 -7.26
C SER A 536 -10.54 -22.03 -8.29
N VAL A 537 -11.64 -21.46 -7.82
CA VAL A 537 -12.47 -20.52 -8.59
C VAL A 537 -12.64 -19.26 -7.77
N GLU A 538 -12.31 -18.12 -8.36
CA GLU A 538 -12.32 -16.82 -7.70
C GLU A 538 -13.02 -15.76 -8.55
N PHE A 539 -13.89 -14.98 -7.92
CA PHE A 539 -14.30 -13.67 -8.43
C PHE A 539 -13.71 -12.60 -7.52
N ARG A 540 -12.75 -11.83 -8.03
CA ARG A 540 -11.99 -10.83 -7.26
C ARG A 540 -12.07 -9.44 -7.85
N GLN A 541 -11.85 -8.44 -7.00
CA GLN A 541 -11.94 -7.02 -7.36
C GLN A 541 -13.29 -6.67 -8.00
N GLY A 542 -14.35 -7.37 -7.60
CA GLY A 542 -15.69 -7.16 -8.12
C GLY A 542 -16.20 -5.77 -7.75
N ARG A 543 -16.92 -5.15 -8.67
CA ARG A 543 -17.67 -3.93 -8.40
C ARG A 543 -18.95 -3.89 -9.22
N ILE A 544 -20.05 -3.67 -8.51
CA ILE A 544 -21.38 -3.48 -9.05
C ILE A 544 -21.81 -2.07 -8.66
N ALA A 545 -21.83 -1.15 -9.63
CA ALA A 545 -22.34 0.20 -9.42
C ALA A 545 -23.87 0.18 -9.44
N VAL A 546 -24.51 0.03 -8.27
CA VAL A 546 -25.98 -0.02 -8.17
C VAL A 546 -26.58 1.36 -8.48
N LEU A 547 -26.04 2.41 -7.86
CA LEU A 547 -26.40 3.81 -8.08
C LEU A 547 -25.12 4.66 -8.22
N PRO A 548 -25.16 5.91 -8.71
CA PRO A 548 -24.01 6.82 -8.69
C PRO A 548 -23.39 7.03 -7.29
N GLN A 549 -24.20 6.85 -6.25
CA GLN A 549 -23.85 6.95 -4.84
C GLN A 549 -23.57 5.59 -4.17
N MET A 550 -23.94 4.46 -4.79
CA MET A 550 -23.92 3.14 -4.17
C MET A 550 -23.14 2.11 -4.99
N SER A 551 -22.17 1.44 -4.36
CA SER A 551 -21.49 0.26 -4.94
C SER A 551 -21.50 -0.93 -4.01
N ILE A 552 -21.54 -2.11 -4.61
CA ILE A 552 -21.31 -3.40 -3.95
C ILE A 552 -20.04 -3.99 -4.54
N GLU A 553 -19.13 -4.44 -3.69
CA GLU A 553 -17.79 -4.88 -4.05
C GLU A 553 -17.55 -6.28 -3.47
N PRO A 554 -17.97 -7.34 -4.20
CA PRO A 554 -17.79 -8.70 -3.75
C PRO A 554 -16.43 -9.28 -4.17
N THR A 555 -15.87 -10.09 -3.30
CA THR A 555 -14.77 -11.03 -3.55
C THR A 555 -15.21 -12.40 -3.04
N ILE A 556 -15.18 -13.40 -3.90
CA ILE A 556 -15.61 -14.76 -3.58
C ILE A 556 -14.51 -15.71 -4.05
N SER A 557 -14.09 -16.62 -3.18
CA SER A 557 -13.09 -17.65 -3.49
C SER A 557 -13.56 -18.99 -2.96
N PHE A 558 -13.48 -20.01 -3.81
CA PHE A 558 -13.69 -21.40 -3.46
C PHE A 558 -12.43 -22.17 -3.84
N ASN A 559 -11.83 -22.85 -2.86
CA ASN A 559 -10.63 -23.64 -3.07
C ASN A 559 -10.88 -25.06 -2.56
N TRP A 560 -10.67 -26.03 -3.45
CA TRP A 560 -10.70 -27.46 -3.14
C TRP A 560 -9.27 -27.97 -3.23
N ILE A 561 -8.80 -28.54 -2.12
CA ILE A 561 -7.44 -29.07 -2.00
C ILE A 561 -7.54 -30.53 -1.59
N ASP A 562 -6.88 -31.39 -2.35
CA ASP A 562 -6.75 -32.81 -2.03
C ASP A 562 -5.25 -33.15 -1.97
N THR A 563 -4.77 -33.62 -0.83
CA THR A 563 -3.36 -33.98 -0.65
C THR A 563 -3.23 -35.39 -0.10
N PRO A 564 -2.06 -36.04 -0.23
CA PRO A 564 -1.81 -37.35 0.39
C PRO A 564 -1.98 -37.37 1.92
N TYR A 565 -2.00 -36.20 2.56
CA TYR A 565 -2.14 -36.03 4.01
C TYR A 565 -3.59 -35.77 4.44
N GLY A 566 -4.46 -35.44 3.50
CA GLY A 566 -5.86 -35.10 3.75
C GLY A 566 -6.41 -34.12 2.70
N ALA A 567 -7.74 -34.05 2.64
CA ALA A 567 -8.48 -33.14 1.77
C ALA A 567 -9.22 -32.09 2.61
N PHE A 568 -9.27 -30.86 2.12
CA PHE A 568 -9.99 -29.76 2.77
C PHE A 568 -10.49 -28.73 1.75
N GLN A 569 -11.44 -27.91 2.20
CA GLN A 569 -12.01 -26.85 1.38
C GLN A 569 -11.93 -25.51 2.12
N THR A 570 -11.51 -24.45 1.43
CA THR A 570 -11.55 -23.08 1.96
C THR A 570 -12.42 -22.19 1.10
N ASN A 571 -13.41 -21.59 1.75
CA ASN A 571 -14.38 -20.70 1.14
C ASN A 571 -14.28 -19.33 1.81
N LEU A 572 -14.11 -18.30 0.99
CA LEU A 572 -14.06 -16.92 1.40
C LEU A 572 -15.14 -16.15 0.64
N ALA A 573 -15.98 -15.42 1.37
CA ALA A 573 -16.89 -14.45 0.78
C ALA A 573 -16.74 -13.13 1.52
N VAL A 574 -16.23 -12.12 0.83
CA VAL A 574 -16.09 -10.76 1.32
C VAL A 574 -16.97 -9.86 0.47
N THR A 575 -17.78 -9.02 1.08
CA THR A 575 -18.61 -8.04 0.37
C THR A 575 -18.52 -6.71 1.07
N ARG A 576 -18.15 -5.67 0.33
CA ARG A 576 -18.19 -4.29 0.80
C ARG A 576 -19.32 -3.53 0.14
N VAL A 577 -20.18 -2.92 0.93
CA VAL A 577 -21.27 -2.04 0.48
C VAL A 577 -20.89 -0.61 0.83
N ASN A 578 -20.78 0.24 -0.19
CA ASN A 578 -20.47 1.66 -0.03
C ASN A 578 -21.69 2.48 -0.43
N TYR A 579 -22.08 3.44 0.43
CA TYR A 579 -23.13 4.42 0.13
C TYR A 579 -22.66 5.83 0.49
N ALA A 580 -22.59 6.73 -0.50
CA ALA A 580 -22.19 8.12 -0.30
C ALA A 580 -23.41 9.04 -0.27
N PHE A 581 -23.76 9.56 0.90
CA PHE A 581 -24.85 10.54 1.05
C PHE A 581 -24.50 11.86 0.33
N ASN A 582 -23.25 12.29 0.46
CA ASN A 582 -22.67 13.43 -0.24
C ASN A 582 -21.13 13.26 -0.27
N PRO A 583 -20.35 14.16 -0.92
CA PRO A 583 -18.89 14.02 -0.98
C PRO A 583 -18.16 13.99 0.37
N ARG A 584 -18.79 14.48 1.43
CA ARG A 584 -18.26 14.60 2.80
C ARG A 584 -18.86 13.59 3.78
N MET A 585 -19.88 12.83 3.41
CA MET A 585 -20.56 11.88 4.30
C MET A 585 -20.83 10.56 3.57
N PHE A 586 -20.30 9.46 4.09
CA PHE A 586 -20.52 8.14 3.52
C PHE A 586 -20.58 7.04 4.59
N PHE A 587 -21.27 5.98 4.22
CA PHE A 587 -21.35 4.72 4.93
C PHE A 587 -20.60 3.63 4.14
N SER A 588 -19.91 2.74 4.86
CA SER A 588 -19.23 1.56 4.33
C SER A 588 -19.48 0.38 5.26
N GLY A 589 -20.16 -0.65 4.76
CA GLY A 589 -20.32 -1.93 5.46
C GLY A 589 -19.45 -3.01 4.81
N LEU A 590 -18.58 -3.66 5.58
CA LEU A 590 -17.83 -4.84 5.18
C LEU A 590 -18.44 -6.05 5.86
N LEU A 591 -18.77 -7.08 5.07
CA LEU A 591 -19.22 -8.38 5.53
C LEU A 591 -18.21 -9.42 5.04
N GLN A 592 -17.80 -10.34 5.90
CA GLN A 592 -16.82 -11.36 5.57
C GLN A 592 -17.17 -12.70 6.20
N TYR A 593 -17.13 -13.76 5.41
CA TYR A 593 -17.25 -15.14 5.83
C TYR A 593 -15.98 -15.89 5.44
N ASN A 594 -15.42 -16.65 6.38
CA ASN A 594 -14.25 -17.49 6.14
C ASN A 594 -14.44 -18.87 6.77
N SER A 595 -14.50 -19.91 5.93
CA SER A 595 -14.69 -21.29 6.39
C SER A 595 -13.46 -21.85 7.12
N ALA A 596 -12.25 -21.38 6.82
CA ALA A 596 -11.02 -21.88 7.44
C ALA A 596 -10.91 -21.51 8.93
N SER A 597 -11.56 -20.43 9.35
CA SER A 597 -11.59 -19.96 10.75
C SER A 597 -12.98 -20.08 11.39
N ASN A 598 -13.94 -20.66 10.65
CA ASN A 598 -15.35 -20.72 11.00
C ASN A 598 -15.86 -19.38 11.54
N SER A 599 -15.62 -18.30 10.80
CA SER A 599 -15.91 -16.95 11.28
C SER A 599 -16.76 -16.15 10.31
N PHE A 600 -17.69 -15.38 10.86
CA PHE A 600 -18.44 -14.34 10.17
C PHE A 600 -18.18 -12.99 10.85
N GLY A 601 -17.58 -12.07 10.11
CA GLY A 601 -17.27 -10.73 10.58
C GLY A 601 -18.09 -9.66 9.87
N SER A 602 -18.44 -8.61 10.59
CA SER A 602 -18.99 -7.38 10.05
C SER A 602 -18.23 -6.16 10.58
N ASN A 603 -18.03 -5.17 9.72
CA ASN A 603 -17.49 -3.85 10.09
C ASN A 603 -18.33 -2.79 9.37
N LEU A 604 -19.09 -2.02 10.13
CA LEU A 604 -19.95 -0.95 9.64
C LEU A 604 -19.34 0.39 10.03
N ARG A 605 -19.07 1.25 9.06
CA ARG A 605 -18.44 2.56 9.29
C ARG A 605 -19.26 3.68 8.67
N LEU A 606 -19.54 4.69 9.46
CA LEU A 606 -19.99 6.01 9.03
C LEU A 606 -18.84 7.00 9.21
N ARG A 607 -18.52 7.76 8.15
CA ARG A 607 -17.61 8.91 8.21
C ARG A 607 -18.34 10.16 7.76
N TRP A 608 -18.22 11.24 8.53
CA TRP A 608 -18.76 12.55 8.21
C TRP A 608 -17.73 13.65 8.43
N GLU A 609 -17.29 14.29 7.35
CA GLU A 609 -16.48 15.51 7.33
C GLU A 609 -17.41 16.73 7.42
N TYR A 610 -17.77 17.14 8.64
CA TYR A 610 -18.72 18.24 8.87
C TYR A 610 -18.12 19.63 8.58
N SER A 611 -16.79 19.72 8.55
CA SER A 611 -16.02 20.89 8.15
C SER A 611 -14.70 20.40 7.56
N PRO A 612 -14.05 21.12 6.62
CA PRO A 612 -12.80 20.65 6.03
C PRO A 612 -11.75 20.23 7.09
N GLY A 613 -11.30 18.98 7.02
CA GLY A 613 -10.36 18.37 7.97
C GLY A 613 -10.90 18.08 9.39
N SER A 614 -12.19 18.31 9.65
CA SER A 614 -12.88 18.00 10.91
C SER A 614 -13.92 16.90 10.69
N GLU A 615 -13.84 15.83 11.47
CA GLU A 615 -14.51 14.56 11.14
C GLU A 615 -15.15 13.89 12.36
N LEU A 616 -16.29 13.25 12.11
CA LEU A 616 -16.93 12.27 12.98
C LEU A 616 -16.83 10.88 12.34
N PHE A 617 -16.37 9.91 13.11
CA PHE A 617 -16.40 8.50 12.76
C PHE A 617 -17.26 7.74 13.76
N VAL A 618 -18.11 6.86 13.23
CA VAL A 618 -18.85 5.88 14.03
C VAL A 618 -18.60 4.54 13.39
N VAL A 619 -18.08 3.60 14.17
CA VAL A 619 -17.81 2.25 13.69
C VAL A 619 -18.37 1.21 14.65
N TYR A 620 -18.94 0.19 14.04
CA TYR A 620 -19.39 -1.01 14.70
C TYR A 620 -18.68 -2.22 14.09
N THR A 621 -18.09 -3.06 14.93
CA THR A 621 -17.48 -4.33 14.54
C THR A 621 -18.15 -5.47 15.31
N ASP A 622 -18.37 -6.58 14.64
CA ASP A 622 -18.92 -7.80 15.24
C ASP A 622 -18.27 -8.99 14.53
N ASP A 623 -17.72 -9.93 15.28
CA ASP A 623 -17.15 -11.17 14.80
C ASP A 623 -17.80 -12.33 15.54
N ARG A 624 -18.23 -13.33 14.78
CA ARG A 624 -18.98 -14.47 15.29
C ARG A 624 -18.39 -15.78 14.85
N ASP A 625 -18.49 -16.75 15.74
CA ASP A 625 -18.25 -18.15 15.44
C ASP A 625 -19.44 -18.71 14.66
N VAL A 626 -19.15 -19.31 13.52
CA VAL A 626 -20.14 -19.97 12.66
C VAL A 626 -19.82 -21.46 12.47
N THR A 627 -19.21 -22.08 13.48
CA THR A 627 -18.99 -23.53 13.53
C THR A 627 -20.31 -24.27 13.35
N GLY A 628 -20.38 -25.09 12.28
CA GLY A 628 -21.62 -25.76 11.86
C GLY A 628 -22.34 -25.11 10.66
N GLY A 629 -21.81 -24.01 10.13
CA GLY A 629 -22.24 -23.38 8.88
C GLY A 629 -23.25 -22.24 9.05
N LEU A 630 -23.64 -21.62 7.92
CA LEU A 630 -24.56 -20.48 7.86
C LEU A 630 -26.04 -20.90 7.97
N ARG A 631 -26.38 -21.86 8.84
CA ARG A 631 -27.75 -22.37 8.95
C ARG A 631 -28.63 -21.44 9.81
N PRO A 632 -29.89 -21.14 9.41
CA PRO A 632 -30.76 -20.22 10.14
C PRO A 632 -31.21 -20.69 11.54
N ASP A 633 -31.11 -22.00 11.81
CA ASP A 633 -31.60 -22.66 13.02
C ASP A 633 -30.58 -22.70 14.16
N ARG A 634 -29.32 -22.32 13.91
CA ARG A 634 -28.28 -22.21 14.94
C ARG A 634 -27.86 -20.75 15.13
N GLY A 635 -27.90 -20.30 16.39
CA GLY A 635 -27.34 -19.00 16.76
C GLY A 635 -25.82 -18.98 16.48
N TRP A 636 -25.32 -17.85 16.01
CA TRP A 636 -23.88 -17.62 15.86
C TRP A 636 -23.34 -16.98 17.14
N ASP A 637 -22.42 -17.67 17.80
CA ASP A 637 -21.83 -17.23 19.05
C ASP A 637 -20.94 -16.02 18.83
N LEU A 638 -21.04 -15.04 19.73
CA LEU A 638 -20.21 -13.85 19.67
C LEU A 638 -18.77 -14.23 20.02
N ARG A 639 -17.81 -13.80 19.21
CA ARG A 639 -16.39 -13.80 19.58
C ARG A 639 -16.03 -12.41 20.08
N ASN A 640 -16.10 -11.42 19.20
CA ASN A 640 -15.67 -10.05 19.49
C ASN A 640 -16.71 -9.03 18.99
N ARG A 641 -16.90 -7.94 19.72
CA ARG A 641 -17.72 -6.79 19.32
C ARG A 641 -17.04 -5.50 19.74
N GLY A 642 -17.10 -4.50 18.89
CA GLY A 642 -16.66 -3.15 19.20
C GLY A 642 -17.66 -2.11 18.71
N PHE A 643 -17.87 -1.07 19.50
CA PHE A 643 -18.53 0.15 19.05
C PHE A 643 -17.63 1.33 19.41
N VAL A 644 -17.27 2.14 18.43
CA VAL A 644 -16.31 3.22 18.58
C VAL A 644 -16.84 4.48 17.92
N VAL A 645 -16.74 5.60 18.64
CA VAL A 645 -17.03 6.94 18.14
C VAL A 645 -15.78 7.78 18.30
N LYS A 646 -15.31 8.37 17.20
CA LYS A 646 -14.18 9.30 17.18
C LYS A 646 -14.63 10.64 16.62
N PHE A 647 -14.22 11.71 17.28
CA PHE A 647 -14.48 13.08 16.85
C PHE A 647 -13.19 13.89 16.84
N ASN A 648 -12.98 14.70 15.82
CA ASN A 648 -11.85 15.64 15.74
C ASN A 648 -12.27 16.99 15.16
N ARG A 649 -11.49 18.02 15.48
CA ARG A 649 -11.68 19.38 14.95
C ARG A 649 -10.35 19.92 14.46
N LEU A 650 -10.30 20.41 13.22
CA LEU A 650 -9.12 21.08 12.69
C LEU A 650 -9.22 22.59 12.87
N PHE A 651 -8.19 23.18 13.48
CA PHE A 651 -7.98 24.63 13.57
C PHE A 651 -6.76 25.01 12.74
N ARG A 652 -6.88 26.06 11.90
CA ARG A 652 -5.78 26.56 11.06
C ARG A 652 -5.57 28.04 11.35
N PHE A 653 -4.32 28.44 11.60
CA PHE A 653 -3.93 29.82 11.86
C PHE A 653 -3.13 30.40 10.68
#